data_AF-A0A1C6VPD3-F1
#
_entry.id   AF-A0A1C6VPD3-F1
#
_cell.length_a   1.000
_cell.length_b   1.000
_cell.length_c   1.000
_cell.angle_alpha   90.00
_cell.angle_beta   90.00
_cell.angle_gamma   90.00
#
_symmetry.space_group_name_H-M   'P 1'
#
loop_
_entity.id
_entity.type
_entity.pdbx_description
1 polymer ?
#
loop_
_entity_poly.entity_id
_entity_poly.type
_entity_poly.pdbx_seq_one_letter_code
_entity_poly.pdbx_strand_id
1 'polypeptide(L)'
;MSVDGWNTVLVLGGTRSGKSEFAESLVADAPTVRYVATAADAPADDAEWAARLAAHRVRRPETWTTEETADDPRRLADVIASAGPNETLLVDDLGGWATVLLDPAHQPADDTATIAELAAAVRACTARLVLVSPEVGLSLVPTTPLGRAFTDALGAANRAVADACDAVVLVVAGQAAWLKPGAPQPATVPVQAGPTQAGPTRVSPVTAVSAGEPVTAPEPSPDVLTPGMPPPAAANPAGGTGADGTAWAAPTLALPVVATGLVIQAGMELPMPDEYTGPQAIERLATLDVPGAGLGVLERAVGFAAATQGTVTPAPWAPVRVLLLHGEHLGGAATGTVPGESARRARQARAGRGALARLAADSGAELQVVEAPASAPMETEPALTGEQVEAALRYGWRLAEEAADAGVRLLVLGACGVGTEAAAAAVLVATAGAEAPAVLSRVITDSGEVDDAAWMRRCAAVRDALHRTRHSPRSAKDVLAELGGGDIAVATGVLLGATARRLPVMLDGPVGVAAAMVTRDLAGQARHWCLLADHGGHPAVRLGAEVLGLTPLLDLRLDLGEGANALAALPLLRSVLALAAALPAHPSLGGDDRDPEPETAPDTEEPDFREPEPAGPGPTSTEPDSREPEPGGTEPDVREPEPAGPGPTSTGTETEPVDPSGRRAG
;
A
#
# COMPACT_ATOMS: atom_id res chain seq x y z
N MET A 1 -25.57 -3.87 40.12
CA MET A 1 -25.87 -3.33 38.78
C MET A 1 -25.02 -2.10 38.62
N SER A 2 -24.20 -2.04 37.57
CA SER A 2 -23.40 -0.86 37.24
C SER A 2 -24.27 0.38 37.07
N VAL A 3 -23.69 1.56 37.34
CA VAL A 3 -24.30 2.88 37.07
C VAL A 3 -24.54 3.07 35.57
N ASP A 4 -23.76 2.37 34.74
CA ASP A 4 -23.66 2.57 33.29
C ASP A 4 -24.56 1.65 32.45
N GLY A 5 -25.37 0.78 33.09
CA GLY A 5 -26.32 -0.11 32.40
C GLY A 5 -25.72 -1.38 31.77
N TRP A 6 -24.45 -1.68 32.01
CA TRP A 6 -23.73 -2.90 31.60
C TRP A 6 -22.88 -3.44 32.76
N ASN A 7 -22.72 -4.77 32.87
CA ASN A 7 -21.69 -5.36 33.73
C ASN A 7 -20.46 -5.77 32.91
N THR A 8 -20.67 -6.13 31.63
CA THR A 8 -19.62 -6.57 30.70
C THR A 8 -19.61 -5.72 29.42
N VAL A 9 -18.44 -5.18 29.04
CA VAL A 9 -18.24 -4.39 27.81
C VAL A 9 -17.07 -4.90 26.98
N LEU A 10 -17.27 -5.00 25.67
CA LEU A 10 -16.20 -5.19 24.69
C LEU A 10 -15.89 -3.87 23.95
N VAL A 11 -14.64 -3.42 24.04
CA VAL A 11 -14.09 -2.25 23.36
C VAL A 11 -13.26 -2.71 22.16
N LEU A 12 -13.84 -2.55 20.97
CA LEU A 12 -13.22 -2.81 19.68
C LEU A 12 -12.55 -1.54 19.15
N GLY A 13 -11.48 -1.67 18.36
CA GLY A 13 -10.91 -0.53 17.63
C GLY A 13 -9.66 -0.87 16.82
N GLY A 14 -9.34 -0.01 15.85
CA GLY A 14 -8.10 -0.16 15.07
C GLY A 14 -6.84 0.21 15.87
N THR A 15 -5.67 -0.09 15.30
CA THR A 15 -4.37 0.35 15.84
C THR A 15 -4.33 1.88 15.97
N ARG A 16 -3.93 2.39 17.14
CA ARG A 16 -3.94 3.84 17.50
C ARG A 16 -5.31 4.54 17.41
N SER A 17 -6.42 3.80 17.48
CA SER A 17 -7.78 4.39 17.46
C SER A 17 -8.21 5.07 18.76
N GLY A 18 -7.47 4.93 19.86
CA GLY A 18 -7.86 5.35 21.22
C GLY A 18 -8.57 4.27 22.05
N LYS A 19 -8.62 3.01 21.57
CA LYS A 19 -9.34 1.89 22.22
C LYS A 19 -8.99 1.70 23.70
N SER A 20 -7.70 1.68 24.05
CA SER A 20 -7.24 1.46 25.43
C SER A 20 -7.50 2.66 26.33
N GLU A 21 -7.34 3.89 25.83
CA GLU A 21 -7.65 5.12 26.57
C GLU A 21 -9.15 5.23 26.88
N PHE A 22 -10.01 4.83 25.93
CA PHE A 22 -11.45 4.73 26.15
C PHE A 22 -11.77 3.65 27.20
N ALA A 23 -11.15 2.47 27.11
CA ALA A 23 -11.36 1.39 28.07
C ALA A 23 -10.88 1.73 29.49
N GLU A 24 -9.72 2.40 29.63
CA GLU A 24 -9.22 2.97 30.88
C GLU A 24 -10.24 3.97 31.47
N SER A 25 -10.86 4.81 30.64
CA SER A 25 -11.88 5.78 31.10
C SER A 25 -13.15 5.11 31.66
N LEU A 26 -13.51 3.92 31.20
CA LEU A 26 -14.65 3.14 31.71
C LEU A 26 -14.41 2.50 33.09
N VAL A 27 -13.16 2.49 33.59
CA VAL A 27 -12.82 1.93 34.90
C VAL A 27 -12.14 2.94 35.83
N ALA A 28 -12.00 4.20 35.41
CA ALA A 28 -11.31 5.25 36.15
C ALA A 28 -11.97 5.63 37.49
N ASP A 29 -13.25 5.33 37.66
CA ASP A 29 -14.03 5.54 38.90
C ASP A 29 -13.96 4.34 39.87
N ALA A 30 -13.40 3.21 39.46
CA ALA A 30 -13.31 2.00 40.28
C ALA A 30 -12.21 2.13 41.35
N PRO A 31 -12.47 1.75 42.62
CA PRO A 31 -11.50 1.90 43.71
C PRO A 31 -10.28 0.97 43.58
N THR A 32 -10.44 -0.17 42.91
CA THR A 32 -9.39 -1.14 42.59
C THR A 32 -9.71 -1.79 41.25
N VAL A 33 -8.72 -1.87 40.35
CA VAL A 33 -8.85 -2.54 39.05
C VAL A 33 -7.83 -3.67 38.97
N ARG A 34 -8.28 -4.86 38.58
CA ARG A 34 -7.42 -5.97 38.21
C ARG A 34 -7.19 -5.89 36.69
N TYR A 35 -6.01 -5.41 36.31
CA TYR A 35 -5.57 -5.39 34.92
C TYR A 35 -5.06 -6.78 34.53
N VAL A 36 -5.61 -7.37 33.47
CA VAL A 36 -5.20 -8.67 32.95
C VAL A 36 -4.39 -8.47 31.67
N ALA A 37 -3.09 -8.78 31.75
CA ALA A 37 -2.16 -8.72 30.63
C ALA A 37 -2.12 -10.08 29.92
N THR A 38 -2.46 -10.09 28.64
CA THR A 38 -2.64 -11.30 27.83
C THR A 38 -1.50 -11.58 26.85
N ALA A 39 -0.68 -10.58 26.54
CA ALA A 39 0.46 -10.71 25.65
C ALA A 39 1.70 -11.19 26.40
N ALA A 40 2.53 -12.00 25.74
CA ALA A 40 3.81 -12.44 26.28
C ALA A 40 4.82 -11.28 26.42
N ASP A 41 5.83 -11.48 27.27
CA ASP A 41 6.96 -10.56 27.40
C ASP A 41 7.67 -10.34 26.05
N ALA A 42 8.31 -9.19 25.93
CA ALA A 42 8.99 -8.81 24.68
C ALA A 42 10.13 -9.77 24.33
N PRO A 43 10.23 -10.22 23.06
CA PRO A 43 11.47 -10.75 22.51
C PRO A 43 12.61 -9.76 22.76
N ALA A 44 13.79 -10.27 23.14
CA ALA A 44 14.92 -9.44 23.60
C ALA A 44 15.47 -8.47 22.53
N ASP A 45 15.03 -8.63 21.28
CA ASP A 45 15.36 -7.85 20.10
C ASP A 45 14.30 -6.81 19.66
N ASP A 46 13.07 -6.82 20.24
CA ASP A 46 12.04 -5.81 19.93
C ASP A 46 11.99 -4.66 20.95
N ALA A 47 12.83 -3.65 20.68
CA ALA A 47 12.89 -2.43 21.49
C ALA A 47 11.64 -1.53 21.37
N GLU A 48 10.86 -1.60 20.27
CA GLU A 48 9.62 -0.81 20.13
C GLU A 48 8.50 -1.41 20.99
N TRP A 49 8.37 -2.73 21.00
CA TRP A 49 7.43 -3.46 21.84
C TRP A 49 7.78 -3.32 23.33
N ALA A 50 9.07 -3.44 23.70
CA ALA A 50 9.52 -3.19 25.07
C ALA A 50 9.19 -1.75 25.55
N ALA A 51 9.39 -0.74 24.69
CA ALA A 51 9.03 0.64 25.00
C ALA A 51 7.51 0.84 25.13
N ARG A 52 6.70 0.15 24.34
CA ARG A 52 5.22 0.14 24.49
C ARG A 52 4.77 -0.48 25.81
N LEU A 53 5.32 -1.64 26.19
CA LEU A 53 5.02 -2.27 27.47
C LEU A 53 5.41 -1.34 28.63
N ALA A 54 6.57 -0.69 28.57
CA ALA A 54 7.00 0.28 29.58
C ALA A 54 6.05 1.49 29.66
N ALA A 55 5.69 2.11 28.52
CA ALA A 55 4.76 3.25 28.47
C ALA A 55 3.33 2.89 28.92
N HIS A 56 2.94 1.61 28.85
CA HIS A 56 1.66 1.14 29.34
C HIS A 56 1.71 0.71 30.82
N ARG A 57 2.85 0.21 31.33
CA ARG A 57 3.09 -0.01 32.76
C ARG A 57 3.16 1.33 33.54
N VAL A 58 3.80 2.37 32.99
CA VAL A 58 3.95 3.70 33.64
C VAL A 58 2.64 4.48 33.75
N ARG A 59 1.65 4.24 32.88
CA ARG A 59 0.35 4.94 32.92
C ARG A 59 -0.64 4.41 33.98
N ARG A 60 -0.33 3.29 34.65
CA ARG A 60 -1.25 2.63 35.59
C ARG A 60 -1.19 3.28 36.97
N PRO A 61 -2.32 3.60 37.62
CA PRO A 61 -2.36 4.00 39.03
C PRO A 61 -1.80 2.89 39.94
N GLU A 62 -1.14 3.26 41.04
CA GLU A 62 -0.60 2.32 42.03
C GLU A 62 -1.68 1.44 42.72
N THR A 63 -2.96 1.80 42.58
CA THR A 63 -4.11 1.04 43.10
C THR A 63 -4.52 -0.13 42.20
N TRP A 64 -3.88 -0.33 41.05
CA TRP A 64 -4.20 -1.40 40.10
C TRP A 64 -3.29 -2.62 40.33
N THR A 65 -3.88 -3.81 40.38
CA THR A 65 -3.11 -5.07 40.36
C THR A 65 -2.97 -5.55 38.92
N THR A 66 -1.80 -6.10 38.56
CA THR A 66 -1.58 -6.73 37.24
C THR A 66 -1.52 -8.24 37.41
N GLU A 67 -2.28 -8.96 36.58
CA GLU A 67 -2.24 -10.41 36.46
C GLU A 67 -1.89 -10.79 35.01
N GLU A 68 -0.81 -11.54 34.82
CA GLU A 68 -0.29 -11.92 33.50
C GLU A 68 -0.78 -13.35 33.15
N THR A 69 -1.31 -13.55 31.94
CA THR A 69 -1.97 -14.79 31.49
C THR A 69 -1.42 -15.36 30.19
N ALA A 70 -0.23 -14.93 29.79
CA ALA A 70 0.39 -15.28 28.50
C ALA A 70 1.00 -16.70 28.43
N ASP A 71 0.92 -17.46 29.52
CA ASP A 71 1.46 -18.81 29.69
C ASP A 71 0.49 -19.94 29.28
N ASP A 72 -0.82 -19.69 29.30
CA ASP A 72 -1.86 -20.62 28.84
C ASP A 72 -3.09 -19.83 28.37
N PRO A 73 -3.57 -19.98 27.12
CA PRO A 73 -4.73 -19.25 26.63
C PRO A 73 -6.02 -19.51 27.43
N ARG A 74 -6.12 -20.62 28.17
CA ARG A 74 -7.26 -20.92 29.05
C ARG A 74 -7.26 -20.12 30.34
N ARG A 75 -6.08 -19.69 30.81
CA ARG A 75 -5.92 -18.96 32.08
C ARG A 75 -6.72 -17.66 32.12
N LEU A 76 -6.92 -17.00 30.98
CA LEU A 76 -7.80 -15.83 30.88
C LEU A 76 -9.25 -16.14 31.28
N ALA A 77 -9.79 -17.30 30.87
CA ALA A 77 -11.13 -17.72 31.22
C ALA A 77 -11.25 -18.03 32.73
N ASP A 78 -10.23 -18.66 33.33
CA ASP A 78 -10.18 -18.94 34.78
C ASP A 78 -10.12 -17.65 35.62
N VAL A 79 -9.35 -16.64 35.19
CA VAL A 79 -9.29 -15.32 35.84
C VAL A 79 -10.65 -14.61 35.78
N ILE A 80 -11.34 -14.65 34.63
CA ILE A 80 -12.68 -14.08 34.47
C ILE A 80 -13.73 -14.83 35.30
N ALA A 81 -13.64 -16.15 35.38
CA ALA A 81 -14.59 -17.01 36.11
C ALA A 81 -14.40 -16.94 37.65
N SER A 82 -13.20 -16.64 38.13
CA SER A 82 -12.90 -16.52 39.57
C SER A 82 -13.15 -15.11 40.14
N ALA A 83 -13.41 -14.11 39.29
CA ALA A 83 -13.66 -12.73 39.70
C ALA A 83 -14.97 -12.55 40.51
N GLY A 84 -14.86 -11.95 41.69
CA GLY A 84 -16.02 -11.67 42.55
C GLY A 84 -16.88 -10.49 42.07
N PRO A 85 -18.18 -10.42 42.47
CA PRO A 85 -19.13 -9.42 41.97
C PRO A 85 -18.84 -7.96 42.38
N ASN A 86 -17.85 -7.73 43.24
CA ASN A 86 -17.39 -6.40 43.67
C ASN A 86 -16.06 -6.00 42.99
N GLU A 87 -15.48 -6.85 42.15
CA GLU A 87 -14.22 -6.57 41.45
C GLU A 87 -14.47 -5.84 40.12
N THR A 88 -13.44 -5.13 39.65
CA THR A 88 -13.40 -4.54 38.30
C THR A 88 -12.19 -5.12 37.56
N LEU A 89 -12.42 -5.70 36.39
CA LEU A 89 -11.40 -6.31 35.54
C LEU A 89 -11.27 -5.51 34.25
N LEU A 90 -10.02 -5.27 33.82
CA LEU A 90 -9.69 -4.70 32.50
C LEU A 90 -8.73 -5.65 31.78
N VAL A 91 -9.16 -6.24 30.67
CA VAL A 91 -8.36 -7.13 29.82
C VAL A 91 -7.87 -6.35 28.60
N ASP A 92 -6.57 -6.14 28.43
CA ASP A 92 -5.99 -5.45 27.25
C ASP A 92 -4.76 -6.24 26.74
N ASP A 93 -4.85 -6.96 25.61
CA ASP A 93 -6.05 -7.20 24.76
C ASP A 93 -6.22 -8.64 24.26
N LEU A 94 -7.39 -8.93 23.68
CA LEU A 94 -7.64 -10.23 23.05
C LEU A 94 -6.74 -10.49 21.82
N GLY A 95 -6.04 -9.47 21.29
CA GLY A 95 -5.00 -9.64 20.28
C GLY A 95 -3.78 -10.35 20.84
N GLY A 96 -3.26 -9.89 21.99
CA GLY A 96 -2.22 -10.60 22.73
C GLY A 96 -2.62 -12.05 23.06
N TRP A 97 -3.85 -12.24 23.56
CA TRP A 97 -4.39 -13.58 23.83
C TRP A 97 -4.45 -14.47 22.58
N ALA A 98 -4.86 -13.94 21.43
CA ALA A 98 -4.88 -14.67 20.17
C ALA A 98 -3.49 -15.06 19.65
N THR A 99 -2.42 -14.32 20.02
CA THR A 99 -1.05 -14.78 19.71
C THR A 99 -0.65 -16.01 20.54
N VAL A 100 -1.08 -16.08 21.80
CA VAL A 100 -0.81 -17.22 22.72
C VAL A 100 -1.62 -18.46 22.33
N LEU A 101 -2.87 -18.25 21.89
CA LEU A 101 -3.74 -19.30 21.35
C LEU A 101 -3.14 -20.01 20.12
N LEU A 102 -2.52 -19.22 19.23
CA LEU A 102 -1.92 -19.71 17.98
C LEU A 102 -0.44 -20.09 18.10
N ASP A 103 0.13 -20.07 19.30
CA ASP A 103 1.53 -20.47 19.53
C ASP A 103 1.71 -21.97 19.19
N PRO A 104 2.65 -22.33 18.29
CA PRO A 104 2.96 -23.73 17.97
C PRO A 104 3.28 -24.61 19.19
N ALA A 105 3.73 -24.05 20.32
CA ALA A 105 3.96 -24.77 21.57
C ALA A 105 2.67 -25.37 22.18
N HIS A 106 1.51 -24.77 21.89
CA HIS A 106 0.19 -25.23 22.34
C HIS A 106 -0.52 -26.12 21.31
N GLN A 107 0.03 -26.28 20.10
CA GLN A 107 -0.65 -26.94 18.99
C GLN A 107 -0.29 -28.44 18.87
N PRO A 108 -1.24 -29.32 18.47
CA PRO A 108 -2.61 -29.01 18.05
C PRO A 108 -3.57 -28.79 19.24
N ALA A 109 -4.20 -27.61 19.28
CA ALA A 109 -5.27 -27.27 20.22
C ALA A 109 -6.62 -27.20 19.51
N ASP A 110 -7.71 -27.25 20.29
CA ASP A 110 -9.04 -26.89 19.81
C ASP A 110 -9.30 -25.41 20.13
N ASP A 111 -8.83 -24.54 19.23
CA ASP A 111 -8.97 -23.09 19.33
C ASP A 111 -10.46 -22.69 19.42
N THR A 112 -11.35 -23.44 18.76
CA THR A 112 -12.79 -23.18 18.75
C THR A 112 -13.42 -23.47 20.10
N ALA A 113 -13.03 -24.58 20.75
CA ALA A 113 -13.45 -24.88 22.11
C ALA A 113 -12.94 -23.82 23.11
N THR A 114 -11.69 -23.39 22.98
CA THR A 114 -11.07 -22.41 23.89
C THR A 114 -11.70 -21.00 23.73
N ILE A 115 -12.06 -20.59 22.51
CA ILE A 115 -12.87 -19.39 22.26
C ILE A 115 -14.26 -19.51 22.93
N ALA A 116 -14.90 -20.68 22.84
CA ALA A 116 -16.21 -20.92 23.45
C ALA A 116 -16.16 -20.91 24.99
N GLU A 117 -15.09 -21.45 25.59
CA GLU A 117 -14.81 -21.41 27.03
C GLU A 117 -14.65 -19.95 27.51
N LEU A 118 -13.86 -19.13 26.81
CA LEU A 118 -13.72 -17.70 27.11
C LEU A 118 -15.06 -16.96 27.04
N ALA A 119 -15.84 -17.17 25.96
CA ALA A 119 -17.15 -16.54 25.81
C ALA A 119 -18.17 -17.01 26.88
N ALA A 120 -18.07 -18.25 27.35
CA ALA A 120 -18.87 -18.75 28.46
C ALA A 120 -18.48 -18.10 29.80
N ALA A 121 -17.17 -17.94 30.07
CA ALA A 121 -16.67 -17.24 31.25
C ALA A 121 -17.11 -15.77 31.28
N VAL A 122 -16.99 -15.05 30.16
CA VAL A 122 -17.49 -13.66 30.02
C VAL A 122 -18.98 -13.57 30.33
N ARG A 123 -19.79 -14.48 29.76
CA ARG A 123 -21.25 -14.51 29.95
C ARG A 123 -21.68 -14.83 31.39
N ALA A 124 -20.86 -15.57 32.13
CA ALA A 124 -21.08 -15.94 33.52
C ALA A 124 -20.47 -14.94 34.53
N CYS A 125 -19.64 -14.00 34.07
CA CYS A 125 -18.92 -13.07 34.93
C CYS A 125 -19.89 -12.15 35.68
N THR A 126 -19.68 -12.03 36.99
CA THR A 126 -20.50 -11.16 37.87
C THR A 126 -19.81 -9.87 38.28
N ALA A 127 -18.50 -9.77 37.99
CA ALA A 127 -17.68 -8.57 38.17
C ALA A 127 -17.99 -7.51 37.10
N ARG A 128 -17.48 -6.28 37.27
CA ARG A 128 -17.45 -5.27 36.18
C ARG A 128 -16.28 -5.61 35.26
N LEU A 129 -16.54 -6.03 34.03
CA LEU A 129 -15.51 -6.51 33.11
C LEU A 129 -15.47 -5.65 31.84
N VAL A 130 -14.30 -5.10 31.55
CA VAL A 130 -14.01 -4.42 30.28
C VAL A 130 -12.97 -5.25 29.53
N LEU A 131 -13.31 -5.70 28.32
CA LEU A 131 -12.38 -6.37 27.42
C LEU A 131 -12.01 -5.42 26.28
N VAL A 132 -10.72 -5.32 25.98
CA VAL A 132 -10.20 -4.61 24.82
C VAL A 132 -9.82 -5.63 23.75
N SER A 133 -10.11 -5.33 22.49
CA SER A 133 -9.64 -6.14 21.35
C SER A 133 -9.39 -5.28 20.12
N PRO A 134 -8.31 -5.55 19.34
CA PRO A 134 -8.13 -4.89 18.06
C PRO A 134 -9.10 -5.46 17.01
N GLU A 135 -9.75 -4.57 16.26
CA GLU A 135 -10.65 -4.97 15.17
C GLU A 135 -9.89 -5.01 13.84
N VAL A 136 -9.15 -6.12 13.66
CA VAL A 136 -8.27 -6.32 12.50
C VAL A 136 -9.03 -6.70 11.22
N GLY A 137 -10.29 -7.12 11.31
CA GLY A 137 -11.11 -7.50 10.15
C GLY A 137 -11.50 -6.31 9.25
N LEU A 138 -11.28 -5.08 9.72
CA LEU A 138 -11.43 -3.84 8.94
C LEU A 138 -10.14 -3.40 8.23
N SER A 139 -9.05 -4.19 8.33
CA SER A 139 -7.77 -3.95 7.68
C SER A 139 -7.62 -4.74 6.37
N LEU A 140 -6.46 -4.62 5.71
CA LEU A 140 -6.09 -5.49 4.59
C LEU A 140 -5.94 -6.94 5.06
N VAL A 141 -6.42 -7.89 4.25
CA VAL A 141 -6.25 -9.33 4.49
C VAL A 141 -4.74 -9.66 4.55
N PRO A 142 -4.24 -10.30 5.62
CA PRO A 142 -2.81 -10.58 5.74
C PRO A 142 -2.28 -11.50 4.63
N THR A 143 -1.10 -11.17 4.11
CA THR A 143 -0.42 -11.94 3.06
C THR A 143 0.16 -13.26 3.57
N THR A 144 0.53 -13.34 4.84
CA THR A 144 1.08 -14.55 5.47
C THR A 144 -0.02 -15.51 5.96
N PRO A 145 0.20 -16.84 5.92
CA PRO A 145 -0.75 -17.81 6.48
C PRO A 145 -1.00 -17.60 7.97
N LEU A 146 0.05 -17.29 8.75
CA LEU A 146 -0.05 -17.00 10.19
C LEU A 146 -0.89 -15.75 10.46
N GLY A 147 -0.71 -14.69 9.64
CA GLY A 147 -1.53 -13.49 9.75
C GLY A 147 -3.02 -13.76 9.47
N ARG A 148 -3.35 -14.60 8.47
CA ARG A 148 -4.74 -15.00 8.21
C ARG A 148 -5.32 -15.82 9.36
N ALA A 149 -4.58 -16.81 9.87
CA ALA A 149 -5.00 -17.58 11.04
C ALA A 149 -5.27 -16.68 12.26
N PHE A 150 -4.42 -15.67 12.49
CA PHE A 150 -4.61 -14.66 13.53
C PHE A 150 -5.87 -13.81 13.30
N THR A 151 -6.09 -13.28 12.10
CA THR A 151 -7.30 -12.52 11.74
C THR A 151 -8.57 -13.37 11.89
N ASP A 152 -8.54 -14.63 11.45
CA ASP A 152 -9.69 -15.54 11.52
C ASP A 152 -10.03 -15.92 12.98
N ALA A 153 -9.01 -16.30 13.77
CA ALA A 153 -9.17 -16.65 15.18
C ALA A 153 -9.63 -15.44 16.03
N LEU A 154 -9.02 -14.27 15.84
CA LEU A 154 -9.41 -13.05 16.56
C LEU A 154 -10.80 -12.56 16.13
N GLY A 155 -11.16 -12.68 14.84
CA GLY A 155 -12.51 -12.38 14.35
C GLY A 155 -13.58 -13.32 14.93
N ALA A 156 -13.25 -14.60 15.09
CA ALA A 156 -14.12 -15.57 15.77
C ALA A 156 -14.27 -15.25 17.27
N ALA A 157 -13.17 -14.90 17.95
CA ALA A 157 -13.16 -14.49 19.35
C ALA A 157 -13.95 -13.20 19.59
N ASN A 158 -13.73 -12.15 18.79
CA ASN A 158 -14.46 -10.88 18.86
C ASN A 158 -15.97 -11.11 18.73
N ARG A 159 -16.41 -11.97 17.81
CA ARG A 159 -17.83 -12.32 17.64
C ARG A 159 -18.39 -13.04 18.86
N ALA A 160 -17.72 -14.08 19.35
CA ALA A 160 -18.16 -14.87 20.49
C ALA A 160 -18.23 -14.04 21.79
N VAL A 161 -17.27 -13.13 22.00
CA VAL A 161 -17.23 -12.21 23.15
C VAL A 161 -18.27 -11.10 23.00
N ALA A 162 -18.49 -10.52 21.80
CA ALA A 162 -19.55 -9.53 21.56
C ALA A 162 -20.96 -10.10 21.83
N ASP A 163 -21.18 -11.37 21.51
CA ASP A 163 -22.41 -12.11 21.84
C ASP A 163 -22.52 -12.45 23.34
N ALA A 164 -21.42 -12.41 24.08
CA ALA A 164 -21.37 -12.65 25.53
C ALA A 164 -21.53 -11.37 26.37
N CYS A 165 -20.96 -10.25 25.93
CA CYS A 165 -21.01 -8.97 26.65
C CYS A 165 -22.39 -8.32 26.63
N ASP A 166 -22.72 -7.51 27.64
CA ASP A 166 -23.95 -6.72 27.69
C ASP A 166 -23.93 -5.62 26.62
N ALA A 167 -22.78 -4.96 26.47
CA ALA A 167 -22.59 -3.86 25.52
C ALA A 167 -21.27 -3.97 24.74
N VAL A 168 -21.25 -3.37 23.54
CA VAL A 168 -20.13 -3.42 22.60
C VAL A 168 -19.97 -2.05 21.96
N VAL A 169 -18.73 -1.56 21.92
CA VAL A 169 -18.37 -0.24 21.41
C VAL A 169 -17.19 -0.36 20.45
N LEU A 170 -17.28 0.35 19.32
CA LEU A 170 -16.20 0.49 18.35
C LEU A 170 -15.60 1.90 18.47
N VAL A 171 -14.30 1.99 18.71
CA VAL A 171 -13.58 3.25 18.84
C VAL A 171 -12.83 3.54 17.53
N VAL A 172 -13.11 4.70 16.94
CA VAL A 172 -12.51 5.18 15.68
C VAL A 172 -12.09 6.64 15.87
N ALA A 173 -10.80 6.94 15.66
CA ALA A 173 -10.23 8.29 15.85
C ALA A 173 -10.62 8.95 17.20
N GLY A 174 -10.56 8.17 18.29
CA GLY A 174 -10.93 8.58 19.64
C GLY A 174 -12.44 8.71 19.89
N GLN A 175 -13.29 8.47 18.88
CA GLN A 175 -14.74 8.55 19.00
C GLN A 175 -15.36 7.18 19.21
N ALA A 176 -16.27 7.07 20.18
CA ALA A 176 -16.94 5.82 20.55
C ALA A 176 -18.30 5.66 19.85
N ALA A 177 -18.45 4.61 19.05
CA ALA A 177 -19.69 4.19 18.42
C ALA A 177 -20.23 2.92 19.09
N TRP A 178 -21.32 3.03 19.85
CA TRP A 178 -21.97 1.89 20.50
C TRP A 178 -22.68 1.00 19.48
N LEU A 179 -22.14 -0.19 19.23
CA LEU A 179 -22.73 -1.20 18.35
C LEU A 179 -23.85 -1.98 19.05
N LYS A 180 -23.67 -2.22 20.36
CA LYS A 180 -24.65 -2.84 21.26
C LYS A 180 -24.72 -1.95 22.51
N PRO A 181 -25.78 -1.14 22.69
CA PRO A 181 -25.92 -0.32 23.89
C PRO A 181 -26.30 -1.18 25.10
N GLY A 182 -25.87 -0.76 26.29
CA GLY A 182 -26.34 -1.34 27.56
C GLY A 182 -27.83 -1.08 27.81
N ALA A 183 -28.37 -1.63 28.89
CA ALA A 183 -29.78 -1.46 29.23
C ALA A 183 -30.12 0.04 29.45
N PRO A 184 -31.26 0.54 28.92
CA PRO A 184 -31.51 1.97 28.85
C PRO A 184 -31.73 2.62 30.23
N GLN A 185 -30.95 3.66 30.52
CA GLN A 185 -31.18 4.56 31.65
C GLN A 185 -32.33 5.55 31.30
N PRO A 186 -33.24 5.89 32.22
CA PRO A 186 -34.33 6.82 31.93
C PRO A 186 -33.80 8.22 31.59
N ALA A 187 -34.28 8.78 30.48
CA ALA A 187 -33.75 10.01 29.89
C ALA A 187 -33.76 11.21 30.85
N THR A 188 -32.58 11.80 31.04
CA THR A 188 -32.45 13.17 31.57
C THR A 188 -32.93 14.18 30.54
N VAL A 189 -33.65 15.20 31.01
CA VAL A 189 -34.53 16.05 30.21
C VAL A 189 -33.74 17.00 29.28
N PRO A 190 -33.98 16.99 27.95
CA PRO A 190 -33.55 18.06 27.07
C PRO A 190 -34.36 19.34 27.31
N VAL A 191 -33.67 20.48 27.33
CA VAL A 191 -34.27 21.81 27.49
C VAL A 191 -35.28 22.10 26.37
N GLN A 192 -36.41 22.74 26.72
CA GLN A 192 -37.53 22.97 25.79
C GLN A 192 -37.16 23.88 24.61
N ALA A 193 -37.49 23.43 23.40
CA ALA A 193 -37.71 24.28 22.24
C ALA A 193 -39.22 24.41 21.97
N GLY A 194 -39.67 25.60 21.55
CA GLY A 194 -41.10 25.95 21.44
C GLY A 194 -41.88 25.26 20.31
N PRO A 195 -43.22 25.35 20.32
CA PRO A 195 -44.08 24.56 19.45
C PRO A 195 -44.11 25.11 18.02
N THR A 196 -43.85 24.24 17.04
CA THR A 196 -44.16 24.53 15.62
C THR A 196 -45.23 23.55 15.16
N GLN A 197 -46.35 24.06 14.66
CA GLN A 197 -47.54 23.26 14.34
C GLN A 197 -47.34 22.41 13.07
N ALA A 198 -47.67 21.14 13.15
CA ALA A 198 -47.78 20.26 11.97
C ALA A 198 -49.17 20.37 11.33
N GLY A 199 -49.23 20.81 10.07
CA GLY A 199 -50.42 20.73 9.22
C GLY A 199 -50.15 19.80 8.03
N PRO A 200 -51.06 18.89 7.66
CA PRO A 200 -50.82 17.94 6.58
C PRO A 200 -51.06 18.61 5.21
N THR A 201 -50.12 18.45 4.27
CA THR A 201 -50.33 18.87 2.88
C THR A 201 -50.16 17.69 1.94
N ARG A 202 -51.11 17.54 1.01
CA ARG A 202 -51.22 16.41 0.09
C ARG A 202 -50.19 16.49 -1.03
N VAL A 203 -49.67 15.35 -1.44
CA VAL A 203 -48.94 15.18 -2.70
C VAL A 203 -49.92 15.29 -3.87
N SER A 204 -49.56 16.03 -4.91
CA SER A 204 -50.26 16.10 -6.21
C SER A 204 -49.30 15.68 -7.34
N PRO A 205 -49.77 15.13 -8.47
CA PRO A 205 -48.90 14.51 -9.46
C PRO A 205 -48.22 15.52 -10.38
N VAL A 206 -47.01 15.18 -10.84
CA VAL A 206 -46.26 15.94 -11.84
C VAL A 206 -46.99 15.92 -13.18
N THR A 207 -47.15 17.09 -13.80
CA THR A 207 -47.75 17.22 -15.15
C THR A 207 -46.64 17.31 -16.20
N ALA A 208 -46.76 16.57 -17.30
CA ALA A 208 -45.85 16.68 -18.43
C ALA A 208 -46.10 17.97 -19.22
N VAL A 209 -45.04 18.63 -19.69
CA VAL A 209 -45.11 19.81 -20.56
C VAL A 209 -44.65 19.43 -21.97
N SER A 210 -45.41 19.87 -22.98
CA SER A 210 -45.19 19.57 -24.40
C SER A 210 -44.33 20.62 -25.11
N ALA A 211 -43.90 20.31 -26.33
CA ALA A 211 -42.91 21.05 -27.09
C ALA A 211 -43.44 22.30 -27.83
N GLY A 212 -42.52 23.27 -28.03
CA GLY A 212 -42.37 23.98 -29.31
C GLY A 212 -42.87 25.43 -29.38
N GLU A 213 -41.95 26.36 -29.64
CA GLU A 213 -41.97 27.28 -30.80
C GLU A 213 -40.58 27.94 -31.01
N PRO A 214 -40.27 28.55 -32.18
CA PRO A 214 -38.90 28.63 -32.70
C PRO A 214 -38.12 29.89 -32.30
N VAL A 215 -36.78 29.76 -32.28
CA VAL A 215 -35.84 30.88 -32.16
C VAL A 215 -34.97 30.97 -33.43
N THR A 216 -34.54 32.19 -33.72
CA THR A 216 -34.00 32.71 -34.99
C THR A 216 -32.66 32.14 -35.46
N ALA A 217 -32.34 32.42 -36.73
CA ALA A 217 -31.16 31.95 -37.46
C ALA A 217 -29.81 32.30 -36.80
N PRO A 218 -28.76 31.49 -37.03
CA PRO A 218 -27.44 31.71 -36.43
C PRO A 218 -26.64 32.82 -37.14
N GLU A 219 -25.99 33.66 -36.33
CA GLU A 219 -24.91 34.55 -36.77
C GLU A 219 -23.63 33.74 -37.09
N PRO A 220 -22.70 34.26 -37.92
CA PRO A 220 -21.53 33.51 -38.37
C PRO A 220 -20.57 33.17 -37.21
N SER A 221 -19.99 31.97 -37.28
CA SER A 221 -19.06 31.46 -36.27
C SER A 221 -17.78 32.31 -36.18
N PRO A 222 -17.21 32.50 -34.97
CA PRO A 222 -15.93 33.18 -34.81
C PRO A 222 -14.76 32.38 -35.40
N ASP A 223 -13.67 33.07 -35.71
CA ASP A 223 -12.51 32.52 -36.43
C ASP A 223 -11.91 31.28 -35.75
N VAL A 224 -11.68 30.23 -36.55
CA VAL A 224 -10.97 29.03 -36.12
C VAL A 224 -9.48 29.35 -36.02
N LEU A 225 -9.03 29.64 -34.80
CA LEU A 225 -7.61 29.72 -34.46
C LEU A 225 -6.96 28.34 -34.68
N THR A 226 -6.31 28.16 -35.82
CA THR A 226 -5.41 27.01 -36.04
C THR A 226 -4.18 27.15 -35.14
N PRO A 227 -3.86 26.16 -34.28
CA PRO A 227 -2.64 26.21 -33.48
C PRO A 227 -1.41 26.23 -34.38
N GLY A 228 -0.66 27.34 -34.35
CA GLY A 228 0.61 27.46 -35.05
C GLY A 228 1.65 26.57 -34.39
N MET A 229 1.87 25.38 -34.92
CA MET A 229 2.94 24.48 -34.46
C MET A 229 4.30 25.14 -34.71
N PRO A 230 5.15 25.37 -33.68
CA PRO A 230 6.48 25.92 -33.89
C PRO A 230 7.30 24.98 -34.78
N PRO A 231 8.09 25.49 -35.75
CA PRO A 231 8.93 24.63 -36.57
C PRO A 231 9.99 23.95 -35.68
N PRO A 232 10.32 22.67 -35.92
CA PRO A 232 11.36 21.99 -35.16
C PRO A 232 12.70 22.68 -35.41
N ALA A 233 13.34 23.16 -34.34
CA ALA A 233 14.66 23.77 -34.41
C ALA A 233 15.67 22.71 -34.90
N ALA A 234 16.29 22.97 -36.04
CA ALA A 234 17.25 22.05 -36.64
C ALA A 234 18.52 21.96 -35.77
N ALA A 235 18.84 20.74 -35.31
CA ALA A 235 20.10 20.46 -34.65
C ALA A 235 21.26 20.61 -35.65
N ASN A 236 22.18 21.53 -35.37
CA ASN A 236 23.44 21.69 -36.10
C ASN A 236 24.61 21.34 -35.15
N PRO A 237 25.55 20.47 -35.55
CA PRO A 237 26.62 20.03 -34.66
C PRO A 237 27.90 20.89 -34.79
N ALA A 238 28.36 21.48 -33.69
CA ALA A 238 29.74 21.89 -33.48
C ALA A 238 30.00 22.07 -31.98
N GLY A 239 31.18 21.65 -31.49
CA GLY A 239 31.50 21.62 -30.06
C GLY A 239 32.17 22.91 -29.53
N GLY A 240 32.21 23.04 -28.20
CA GLY A 240 32.85 24.16 -27.51
C GLY A 240 32.83 23.99 -25.99
N THR A 241 33.95 23.53 -25.44
CA THR A 241 34.35 23.47 -24.02
C THR A 241 33.82 24.58 -23.08
N GLY A 242 33.42 24.22 -21.85
CA GLY A 242 33.28 25.18 -20.74
C GLY A 242 32.53 24.60 -19.54
N ALA A 243 33.06 24.78 -18.33
CA ALA A 243 32.58 24.21 -17.07
C ALA A 243 31.29 24.86 -16.50
N ASP A 244 30.87 24.34 -15.35
CA ASP A 244 29.80 24.77 -14.43
C ASP A 244 28.37 24.26 -14.77
N GLY A 245 27.63 23.61 -13.86
CA GLY A 245 27.99 23.29 -12.48
C GLY A 245 26.80 22.95 -11.55
N THR A 246 25.87 22.07 -11.95
CA THR A 246 24.76 21.62 -11.09
C THR A 246 24.75 20.10 -10.93
N ALA A 247 24.80 19.64 -9.67
CA ALA A 247 25.19 18.28 -9.33
C ALA A 247 24.02 17.28 -9.31
N TRP A 248 23.89 16.48 -10.38
CA TRP A 248 23.15 15.20 -10.34
C TRP A 248 24.15 14.03 -10.32
N ALA A 249 24.74 13.80 -9.15
CA ALA A 249 25.68 12.69 -8.92
C ALA A 249 25.63 12.19 -7.46
N ALA A 250 24.43 11.80 -7.00
CA ALA A 250 24.33 10.87 -5.88
C ALA A 250 24.66 9.46 -6.38
N PRO A 251 25.45 8.65 -5.63
CA PRO A 251 25.98 7.40 -6.16
C PRO A 251 24.87 6.37 -6.38
N THR A 252 24.94 5.70 -7.52
CA THR A 252 24.27 4.40 -7.73
C THR A 252 24.55 3.50 -6.53
N LEU A 253 23.51 2.91 -5.95
CA LEU A 253 23.69 1.69 -5.16
C LEU A 253 24.12 0.58 -6.12
N ALA A 254 25.41 0.56 -6.42
CA ALA A 254 26.06 -0.60 -6.98
C ALA A 254 26.01 -1.69 -5.90
N LEU A 255 24.95 -2.51 -5.96
CA LEU A 255 25.04 -3.88 -5.46
C LEU A 255 26.35 -4.47 -5.97
N PRO A 256 27.12 -5.20 -5.15
CA PRO A 256 28.47 -5.61 -5.51
C PRO A 256 28.43 -6.48 -6.77
N VAL A 257 28.78 -5.88 -7.92
CA VAL A 257 29.02 -6.58 -9.18
C VAL A 257 30.33 -7.34 -9.05
N VAL A 258 30.31 -8.39 -8.23
CA VAL A 258 31.17 -9.55 -8.44
C VAL A 258 30.71 -10.15 -9.76
N ALA A 259 31.66 -10.52 -10.62
CA ALA A 259 31.40 -10.95 -11.99
C ALA A 259 30.79 -12.37 -12.10
N THR A 260 29.71 -12.66 -11.37
CA THR A 260 28.78 -13.79 -11.54
C THR A 260 27.51 -13.59 -10.70
N GLY A 261 26.35 -13.46 -11.35
CA GLY A 261 25.06 -13.88 -10.79
C GLY A 261 24.22 -12.85 -10.02
N LEU A 262 23.30 -12.19 -10.74
CA LEU A 262 22.06 -11.68 -10.14
C LEU A 262 21.28 -12.86 -9.49
N VAL A 263 21.06 -12.79 -8.17
CA VAL A 263 20.27 -13.78 -7.42
C VAL A 263 18.86 -13.21 -7.20
N ILE A 264 17.90 -13.71 -7.96
CA ILE A 264 16.48 -13.43 -7.74
C ILE A 264 15.96 -14.39 -6.67
N GLN A 265 15.34 -13.89 -5.60
CA GLN A 265 14.82 -14.71 -4.51
C GLN A 265 13.63 -14.03 -3.81
N ALA A 266 12.94 -14.73 -2.91
CA ALA A 266 11.86 -14.14 -2.12
C ALA A 266 12.42 -13.16 -1.08
N GLY A 267 11.67 -12.09 -0.78
CA GLY A 267 12.09 -11.06 0.17
C GLY A 267 13.17 -10.11 -0.37
N MET A 268 13.26 -9.92 -1.69
CA MET A 268 14.15 -8.92 -2.27
C MET A 268 13.69 -7.51 -1.90
N GLU A 269 14.60 -6.71 -1.36
CA GLU A 269 14.40 -5.28 -1.18
C GLU A 269 14.70 -4.55 -2.50
N LEU A 270 13.66 -3.94 -3.06
CA LEU A 270 13.73 -3.09 -4.24
C LEU A 270 13.25 -1.67 -3.89
N PRO A 271 13.67 -0.62 -4.62
CA PRO A 271 13.32 0.75 -4.24
C PRO A 271 11.82 0.99 -4.30
N MET A 272 11.32 1.83 -3.40
CA MET A 272 9.98 2.40 -3.48
C MET A 272 9.99 3.65 -4.40
N PRO A 273 8.86 3.99 -5.04
CA PRO A 273 8.64 5.35 -5.54
C PRO A 273 8.69 6.37 -4.39
N ASP A 274 8.86 7.65 -4.73
CA ASP A 274 8.89 8.73 -3.75
C ASP A 274 7.51 8.93 -3.10
N GLU A 275 7.47 8.95 -1.76
CA GLU A 275 6.23 8.93 -0.98
C GLU A 275 5.56 10.31 -0.84
N TYR A 276 6.29 11.41 -1.09
CA TYR A 276 5.82 12.78 -0.87
C TYR A 276 5.37 13.47 -2.16
N THR A 277 6.11 13.27 -3.24
CA THR A 277 5.89 13.95 -4.52
C THR A 277 4.58 13.55 -5.19
N GLY A 278 4.12 12.31 -5.00
CA GLY A 278 2.81 11.84 -5.47
C GLY A 278 1.64 12.63 -4.86
N PRO A 279 1.48 12.64 -3.53
CA PRO A 279 0.50 13.48 -2.83
C PRO A 279 0.65 14.98 -3.14
N GLN A 280 1.86 15.53 -3.08
CA GLN A 280 2.12 16.95 -3.37
C GLN A 280 1.73 17.34 -4.81
N ALA A 281 1.93 16.45 -5.78
CA ALA A 281 1.49 16.70 -7.14
C ALA A 281 -0.04 16.79 -7.24
N ILE A 282 -0.78 15.93 -6.52
CA ILE A 282 -2.24 15.97 -6.46
C ILE A 282 -2.72 17.26 -5.75
N GLU A 283 -2.10 17.64 -4.64
CA GLU A 283 -2.40 18.92 -3.95
C GLU A 283 -2.19 20.12 -4.89
N ARG A 284 -1.12 20.12 -5.69
CA ARG A 284 -0.87 21.16 -6.70
C ARG A 284 -1.91 21.18 -7.82
N LEU A 285 -2.55 20.06 -8.18
CA LEU A 285 -3.60 20.07 -9.21
C LEU A 285 -4.80 20.93 -8.80
N ALA A 286 -5.09 21.03 -7.49
CA ALA A 286 -6.17 21.86 -6.98
C ALA A 286 -5.87 23.38 -7.05
N THR A 287 -4.62 23.78 -7.29
CA THR A 287 -4.25 25.19 -7.47
C THR A 287 -4.12 25.62 -8.93
N LEU A 288 -4.20 24.70 -9.90
CA LEU A 288 -4.02 25.01 -11.32
C LEU A 288 -5.16 25.86 -11.89
N ASP A 289 -4.83 26.69 -12.89
CA ASP A 289 -5.81 27.45 -13.67
C ASP A 289 -6.59 26.53 -14.64
N VAL A 290 -7.55 25.79 -14.08
CA VAL A 290 -8.49 24.93 -14.80
C VAL A 290 -9.92 25.40 -14.47
N PRO A 291 -10.76 25.74 -15.47
CA PRO A 291 -12.09 26.34 -15.23
C PRO A 291 -13.16 25.35 -14.70
N GLY A 292 -12.76 24.18 -14.20
CA GLY A 292 -13.65 23.10 -13.77
C GLY A 292 -13.06 22.31 -12.60
N ALA A 293 -13.70 21.20 -12.25
CA ALA A 293 -13.37 20.39 -11.06
C ALA A 293 -12.09 19.53 -11.18
N GLY A 294 -11.05 20.02 -11.86
CA GLY A 294 -9.77 19.32 -12.02
C GLY A 294 -9.76 18.23 -13.09
N LEU A 295 -8.94 17.20 -12.87
CA LEU A 295 -8.67 16.10 -13.83
C LEU A 295 -9.37 14.79 -13.41
N GLY A 296 -10.04 14.78 -12.25
CA GLY A 296 -10.88 13.69 -11.79
C GLY A 296 -10.10 12.37 -11.61
N VAL A 297 -10.61 11.27 -12.15
CA VAL A 297 -9.98 9.95 -11.98
C VAL A 297 -8.55 9.86 -12.55
N LEU A 298 -8.15 10.81 -13.41
CA LEU A 298 -6.83 10.85 -14.06
C LEU A 298 -5.77 11.57 -13.21
N GLU A 299 -6.15 12.23 -12.10
CA GLU A 299 -5.21 12.80 -11.11
C GLU A 299 -4.29 11.73 -10.52
N ARG A 300 -4.79 10.49 -10.41
CA ARG A 300 -4.00 9.30 -10.04
C ARG A 300 -2.84 9.03 -10.98
N ALA A 301 -2.98 9.32 -12.28
CA ALA A 301 -1.90 9.17 -13.24
C ALA A 301 -0.80 10.23 -13.01
N VAL A 302 -1.19 11.46 -12.64
CA VAL A 302 -0.25 12.51 -12.24
C VAL A 302 0.48 12.14 -10.95
N GLY A 303 -0.25 11.73 -9.90
CA GLY A 303 0.36 11.32 -8.62
C GLY A 303 1.31 10.13 -8.77
N PHE A 304 0.94 9.12 -9.55
CA PHE A 304 1.83 7.99 -9.87
C PHE A 304 3.06 8.45 -10.68
N ALA A 305 2.88 9.30 -11.69
CA ALA A 305 3.99 9.83 -12.47
C ALA A 305 4.93 10.70 -11.63
N ALA A 306 4.39 11.46 -10.67
CA ALA A 306 5.16 12.27 -9.74
C ALA A 306 6.02 11.41 -8.81
N ALA A 307 5.41 10.44 -8.13
CA ALA A 307 6.09 9.50 -7.24
C ALA A 307 7.19 8.68 -7.95
N THR A 308 6.92 8.22 -9.17
CA THR A 308 7.91 7.43 -9.95
C THR A 308 8.99 8.28 -10.62
N GLN A 309 8.78 9.60 -10.78
CA GLN A 309 9.78 10.52 -11.31
C GLN A 309 10.51 11.34 -10.22
N GLY A 310 10.03 11.30 -8.97
CA GLY A 310 10.58 12.08 -7.85
C GLY A 310 10.37 13.59 -8.01
N THR A 311 9.22 14.02 -8.54
CA THR A 311 8.92 15.46 -8.74
C THR A 311 7.42 15.77 -8.69
N VAL A 312 7.07 16.93 -8.11
CA VAL A 312 5.72 17.49 -8.01
C VAL A 312 5.16 17.95 -9.38
N THR A 313 6.05 18.12 -10.37
CA THR A 313 5.76 18.48 -11.77
C THR A 313 6.22 17.37 -12.72
N PRO A 314 5.51 16.22 -12.78
CA PRO A 314 5.94 15.09 -13.60
C PRO A 314 5.91 15.40 -15.10
N ALA A 315 6.95 14.98 -15.82
CA ALA A 315 6.96 15.07 -17.27
C ALA A 315 6.08 13.99 -17.91
N PRO A 316 5.50 14.23 -19.10
CA PRO A 316 4.83 13.19 -19.89
C PRO A 316 5.76 12.00 -20.18
N TRP A 317 5.23 10.78 -20.16
CA TRP A 317 6.00 9.57 -20.45
C TRP A 317 6.45 9.51 -21.91
N ALA A 318 7.68 9.95 -22.19
CA ALA A 318 8.37 9.77 -23.46
C ALA A 318 9.91 9.78 -23.25
N PRO A 319 10.68 8.88 -23.89
CA PRO A 319 10.25 7.80 -24.78
C PRO A 319 9.57 6.63 -24.03
N VAL A 320 8.81 5.81 -24.76
CA VAL A 320 8.05 4.65 -24.25
C VAL A 320 8.44 3.43 -25.05
N ARG A 321 8.62 2.28 -24.39
CA ARG A 321 8.90 0.99 -25.03
C ARG A 321 7.84 -0.03 -24.65
N VAL A 322 7.29 -0.70 -25.65
CA VAL A 322 6.33 -1.80 -25.55
C VAL A 322 7.09 -3.11 -25.68
N LEU A 323 7.04 -3.95 -24.65
CA LEU A 323 7.53 -5.31 -24.67
C LEU A 323 6.34 -6.23 -24.94
N LEU A 324 6.23 -6.72 -26.17
CA LEU A 324 5.27 -7.78 -26.54
C LEU A 324 5.94 -9.13 -26.32
N LEU A 325 5.54 -9.83 -25.26
CA LEU A 325 5.99 -11.20 -25.02
C LEU A 325 5.20 -12.17 -25.91
N HIS A 326 5.91 -12.95 -26.73
CA HIS A 326 5.32 -14.05 -27.48
C HIS A 326 5.62 -15.37 -26.75
N GLY A 327 4.57 -16.00 -26.22
CA GLY A 327 4.65 -17.25 -25.44
C GLY A 327 3.85 -18.38 -26.07
N GLU A 328 4.23 -19.62 -25.77
CA GLU A 328 3.49 -20.81 -26.20
C GLU A 328 3.34 -21.78 -25.02
N HIS A 329 2.10 -22.15 -24.70
CA HIS A 329 1.73 -23.14 -23.69
C HIS A 329 1.03 -24.30 -24.37
N LEU A 330 1.57 -25.50 -24.17
CA LEU A 330 1.04 -26.73 -24.78
C LEU A 330 -0.12 -27.31 -23.95
N GLY A 331 -0.74 -28.39 -24.47
CA GLY A 331 -1.80 -29.11 -23.76
C GLY A 331 -3.17 -28.43 -23.81
N GLY A 332 -3.99 -28.68 -22.79
CA GLY A 332 -5.35 -28.17 -22.67
C GLY A 332 -5.41 -26.64 -22.54
N ALA A 333 -4.33 -25.99 -22.08
CA ALA A 333 -4.17 -24.54 -22.11
C ALA A 333 -4.33 -23.95 -23.52
N ALA A 334 -3.80 -24.64 -24.54
CA ALA A 334 -3.84 -24.22 -25.95
C ALA A 334 -5.25 -24.31 -26.58
N THR A 335 -6.23 -24.92 -25.90
CA THR A 335 -7.50 -25.29 -26.53
C THR A 335 -8.26 -24.07 -27.06
N GLY A 336 -8.79 -24.19 -28.28
CA GLY A 336 -9.59 -23.14 -28.92
C GLY A 336 -8.78 -21.91 -29.34
N THR A 337 -7.46 -22.01 -29.37
CA THR A 337 -6.61 -21.03 -30.07
C THR A 337 -6.52 -21.39 -31.56
N VAL A 338 -6.46 -20.38 -32.42
CA VAL A 338 -6.27 -20.57 -33.86
C VAL A 338 -4.80 -20.88 -34.14
N PRO A 339 -4.43 -22.05 -34.72
CA PRO A 339 -3.05 -22.44 -34.90
C PRO A 339 -2.24 -21.43 -35.73
N GLY A 340 -1.10 -20.98 -35.19
CA GLY A 340 -0.18 -20.07 -35.86
C GLY A 340 -0.61 -18.60 -35.90
N GLU A 341 -1.76 -18.25 -35.33
CA GLU A 341 -2.31 -16.88 -35.36
C GLU A 341 -1.55 -15.92 -34.43
N SER A 342 -1.12 -16.36 -33.24
CA SER A 342 -0.21 -15.60 -32.38
C SER A 342 1.11 -15.32 -33.09
N ALA A 343 1.73 -16.34 -33.68
CA ALA A 343 2.97 -16.23 -34.42
C ALA A 343 2.82 -15.33 -35.67
N ARG A 344 1.62 -15.29 -36.29
CA ARG A 344 1.29 -14.35 -37.37
C ARG A 344 1.28 -12.91 -36.86
N ARG A 345 0.63 -12.64 -35.73
CA ARG A 345 0.60 -11.32 -35.07
C ARG A 345 1.99 -10.87 -34.63
N ALA A 346 2.77 -11.73 -33.96
CA ALA A 346 4.15 -11.46 -33.57
C ALA A 346 5.05 -11.11 -34.78
N ARG A 347 4.93 -11.84 -35.91
CA ARG A 347 5.63 -11.50 -37.17
C ARG A 347 5.18 -10.16 -37.76
N GLN A 348 3.90 -9.81 -37.67
CA GLN A 348 3.41 -8.50 -38.11
C GLN A 348 3.97 -7.38 -37.24
N ALA A 349 3.92 -7.53 -35.91
CA ALA A 349 4.46 -6.57 -34.95
C ALA A 349 5.95 -6.26 -35.22
N ARG A 350 6.79 -7.30 -35.39
CA ARG A 350 8.21 -7.15 -35.78
C ARG A 350 8.43 -6.43 -37.11
N ALA A 351 7.50 -6.57 -38.04
CA ALA A 351 7.57 -5.92 -39.35
C ALA A 351 6.96 -4.51 -39.37
N GLY A 352 6.57 -3.95 -38.22
CA GLY A 352 5.89 -2.65 -38.13
C GLY A 352 4.46 -2.66 -38.70
N ARG A 353 3.77 -3.81 -38.65
CA ARG A 353 2.43 -4.02 -39.24
C ARG A 353 1.43 -4.56 -38.20
N GLY A 354 0.14 -4.46 -38.54
CA GLY A 354 -0.95 -4.88 -37.65
C GLY A 354 -1.35 -3.80 -36.64
N ALA A 355 -2.38 -4.08 -35.84
CA ALA A 355 -2.99 -3.10 -34.94
C ALA A 355 -2.02 -2.58 -33.87
N LEU A 356 -1.30 -3.48 -33.19
CA LEU A 356 -0.36 -3.09 -32.12
C LEU A 356 0.77 -2.19 -32.64
N ALA A 357 1.41 -2.56 -33.75
CA ALA A 357 2.47 -1.74 -34.34
C ALA A 357 1.95 -0.38 -34.85
N ARG A 358 0.70 -0.31 -35.31
CA ARG A 358 0.06 0.94 -35.71
C ARG A 358 -0.18 1.85 -34.50
N LEU A 359 -0.75 1.32 -33.43
CA LEU A 359 -0.98 2.06 -32.17
C LEU A 359 0.34 2.52 -31.54
N ALA A 360 1.38 1.69 -31.58
CA ALA A 360 2.72 2.05 -31.10
C ALA A 360 3.30 3.19 -31.93
N ALA A 361 3.23 3.13 -33.27
CA ALA A 361 3.71 4.18 -34.16
C ALA A 361 2.93 5.51 -33.98
N ASP A 362 1.60 5.46 -33.94
CA ASP A 362 0.76 6.65 -33.69
C ASP A 362 1.03 7.26 -32.29
N SER A 363 1.45 6.44 -31.33
CA SER A 363 1.85 6.87 -29.98
C SER A 363 3.36 7.19 -29.85
N GLY A 364 4.16 7.12 -30.92
CA GLY A 364 5.61 7.31 -30.82
C GLY A 364 6.30 6.39 -29.81
N ALA A 365 5.81 5.15 -29.66
CA ALA A 365 6.34 4.13 -28.77
C ALA A 365 7.14 3.09 -29.56
N GLU A 366 8.29 2.68 -29.04
CA GLU A 366 9.11 1.61 -29.62
C GLU A 366 8.46 0.24 -29.32
N LEU A 367 8.28 -0.62 -30.34
CA LEU A 367 7.71 -1.95 -30.16
C LEU A 367 8.78 -3.04 -30.33
N GLN A 368 9.06 -3.76 -29.25
CA GLN A 368 10.00 -4.88 -29.22
C GLN A 368 9.23 -6.19 -28.94
N VAL A 369 9.36 -7.17 -29.84
CA VAL A 369 8.69 -8.48 -29.70
C VAL A 369 9.68 -9.51 -29.19
N VAL A 370 9.46 -9.97 -27.96
CA VAL A 370 10.33 -10.85 -27.18
C VAL A 370 9.81 -12.29 -27.28
N GLU A 371 10.61 -13.22 -27.80
CA GLU A 371 10.27 -14.65 -27.70
C GLU A 371 10.53 -15.15 -26.28
N ALA A 372 9.55 -15.82 -25.70
CA ALA A 372 9.66 -16.55 -24.44
C ALA A 372 9.89 -18.05 -24.70
N PRO A 373 10.48 -18.81 -23.75
CA PRO A 373 10.61 -20.26 -23.92
C PRO A 373 9.22 -20.93 -23.95
N ALA A 374 9.05 -21.89 -24.88
CA ALA A 374 7.84 -22.69 -24.96
C ALA A 374 7.67 -23.53 -23.68
N SER A 375 6.41 -23.63 -23.23
CA SER A 375 6.02 -24.20 -21.94
C SER A 375 5.26 -25.51 -22.14
N ALA A 376 5.64 -26.53 -21.37
CA ALA A 376 5.06 -27.87 -21.44
C ALA A 376 3.61 -27.91 -20.88
N PRO A 377 2.84 -28.98 -21.15
CA PRO A 377 1.47 -29.12 -20.64
C PRO A 377 1.42 -29.19 -19.10
N MET A 378 1.08 -28.06 -18.46
CA MET A 378 1.07 -27.90 -17.00
C MET A 378 0.20 -28.92 -16.26
N GLU A 379 -0.82 -29.48 -16.92
CA GLU A 379 -1.69 -30.51 -16.36
C GLU A 379 -1.00 -31.87 -16.17
N THR A 380 0.07 -32.16 -16.93
CA THR A 380 0.79 -33.45 -16.86
C THR A 380 2.20 -33.33 -16.29
N GLU A 381 2.90 -32.23 -16.55
CA GLU A 381 4.31 -32.04 -16.18
C GLU A 381 4.61 -30.55 -15.88
N PRO A 382 5.76 -30.21 -15.27
CA PRO A 382 6.13 -28.82 -15.04
C PRO A 382 6.23 -28.05 -16.37
N ALA A 383 5.62 -26.87 -16.43
CA ALA A 383 5.66 -25.97 -17.58
C ALA A 383 7.10 -25.61 -18.01
N LEU A 384 8.03 -25.48 -17.06
CA LEU A 384 9.46 -25.23 -17.26
C LEU A 384 10.32 -25.94 -16.21
N THR A 385 11.59 -26.20 -16.54
CA THR A 385 12.60 -26.55 -15.53
C THR A 385 13.02 -25.32 -14.70
N GLY A 386 13.53 -25.54 -13.49
CA GLY A 386 14.07 -24.45 -12.66
C GLY A 386 15.18 -23.65 -13.34
N GLU A 387 16.02 -24.29 -14.17
CA GLU A 387 17.05 -23.60 -14.96
C GLU A 387 16.43 -22.68 -16.02
N GLN A 388 15.35 -23.11 -16.69
CA GLN A 388 14.62 -22.28 -17.65
C GLN A 388 13.92 -21.09 -16.97
N VAL A 389 13.35 -21.28 -15.77
CA VAL A 389 12.78 -20.18 -14.97
C VAL A 389 13.85 -19.16 -14.60
N GLU A 390 14.99 -19.61 -14.10
CA GLU A 390 16.14 -18.74 -13.79
C GLU A 390 16.66 -17.98 -15.03
N ALA A 391 16.75 -18.65 -16.18
CA ALA A 391 17.17 -18.03 -17.43
C ALA A 391 16.17 -16.99 -17.93
N ALA A 392 14.86 -17.28 -17.86
CA ALA A 392 13.78 -16.40 -18.25
C ALA A 392 13.70 -15.15 -17.36
N LEU A 393 13.77 -15.32 -16.03
CA LEU A 393 13.81 -14.22 -15.06
C LEU A 393 15.00 -13.28 -15.31
N ARG A 394 16.21 -13.82 -15.49
CA ARG A 394 17.41 -13.01 -15.82
C ARG A 394 17.32 -12.35 -17.19
N TYR A 395 16.62 -12.95 -18.16
CA TYR A 395 16.41 -12.33 -19.47
C TYR A 395 15.43 -11.16 -19.38
N GLY A 396 14.30 -11.32 -18.68
CA GLY A 396 13.37 -10.24 -18.41
C GLY A 396 14.04 -9.07 -17.69
N TRP A 397 14.88 -9.35 -16.68
CA TRP A 397 15.62 -8.33 -15.97
C TRP A 397 16.52 -7.50 -16.89
N ARG A 398 17.30 -8.16 -17.77
CA ARG A 398 18.15 -7.47 -18.75
C ARG A 398 17.36 -6.60 -19.72
N LEU A 399 16.18 -7.04 -20.17
CA LEU A 399 15.32 -6.24 -21.06
C LEU A 399 14.87 -4.93 -20.40
N ALA A 400 14.66 -4.94 -19.07
CA ALA A 400 14.33 -3.73 -18.31
C ALA A 400 15.57 -2.83 -18.08
N GLU A 401 16.76 -3.40 -17.88
CA GLU A 401 18.02 -2.66 -17.84
C GLU A 401 18.31 -1.99 -19.20
N GLU A 402 18.21 -2.72 -20.31
CA GLU A 402 18.34 -2.22 -21.68
C GLU A 402 17.31 -1.12 -22.03
N ALA A 403 16.15 -1.11 -21.38
CA ALA A 403 15.16 -0.03 -21.52
C ALA A 403 15.52 1.20 -20.68
N ALA A 404 15.91 1.01 -19.42
CA ALA A 404 16.32 2.11 -18.54
C ALA A 404 17.58 2.82 -19.08
N ASP A 405 18.56 2.06 -19.58
CA ASP A 405 19.81 2.60 -20.12
C ASP A 405 19.60 3.29 -21.48
N ALA A 406 18.56 2.92 -22.22
CA ALA A 406 18.08 3.64 -23.40
C ALA A 406 17.25 4.90 -23.07
N GLY A 407 17.07 5.24 -21.79
CA GLY A 407 16.33 6.43 -21.35
C GLY A 407 14.81 6.31 -21.44
N VAL A 408 14.26 5.09 -21.52
CA VAL A 408 12.80 4.85 -21.52
C VAL A 408 12.19 5.39 -20.22
N ARG A 409 11.08 6.12 -20.33
CA ARG A 409 10.34 6.75 -19.20
C ARG A 409 9.10 5.97 -18.76
N LEU A 410 8.68 4.98 -19.54
CA LEU A 410 7.60 4.04 -19.23
C LEU A 410 7.76 2.79 -20.09
N LEU A 411 7.67 1.62 -19.45
CA LEU A 411 7.46 0.35 -20.15
C LEU A 411 5.96 0.06 -20.29
N VAL A 412 5.57 -0.53 -21.42
CA VAL A 412 4.26 -1.18 -21.58
C VAL A 412 4.51 -2.68 -21.71
N LEU A 413 3.87 -3.48 -20.85
CA LEU A 413 4.02 -4.93 -20.84
C LEU A 413 2.75 -5.59 -21.39
N GLY A 414 2.87 -6.17 -22.59
CA GLY A 414 1.79 -6.93 -23.24
C GLY A 414 2.25 -8.35 -23.58
N ALA A 415 1.31 -9.25 -23.79
CA ALA A 415 1.61 -10.61 -24.22
C ALA A 415 0.64 -11.11 -25.29
N CYS A 416 1.14 -11.96 -26.16
CA CYS A 416 0.38 -12.73 -27.14
C CYS A 416 0.89 -14.16 -27.17
N GLY A 417 0.04 -15.12 -27.52
CA GLY A 417 0.48 -16.51 -27.50
C GLY A 417 -0.63 -17.53 -27.48
N VAL A 418 -0.22 -18.79 -27.60
CA VAL A 418 -1.10 -19.94 -27.43
C VAL A 418 -1.16 -20.28 -25.94
N GLY A 419 -2.36 -20.32 -25.36
CA GLY A 419 -2.60 -20.76 -23.97
C GLY A 419 -2.09 -19.83 -22.85
N THR A 420 -1.49 -18.68 -23.18
CA THR A 420 -0.91 -17.72 -22.22
C THR A 420 -1.94 -17.19 -21.21
N GLU A 421 -3.17 -16.93 -21.65
CA GLU A 421 -4.30 -16.57 -20.78
C GLU A 421 -4.61 -17.68 -19.76
N ALA A 422 -4.55 -18.95 -20.17
CA ALA A 422 -4.86 -20.07 -19.29
C ALA A 422 -3.75 -20.31 -18.25
N ALA A 423 -2.49 -20.11 -18.62
CA ALA A 423 -1.37 -20.11 -17.69
C ALA A 423 -1.46 -18.93 -16.69
N ALA A 424 -1.79 -17.73 -17.17
CA ALA A 424 -2.03 -16.56 -16.31
C ALA A 424 -3.18 -16.81 -15.31
N ALA A 425 -4.26 -17.46 -15.75
CA ALA A 425 -5.34 -17.88 -14.87
C ALA A 425 -4.90 -18.94 -13.85
N ALA A 426 -4.05 -19.91 -14.24
CA ALA A 426 -3.50 -20.90 -13.31
C ALA A 426 -2.64 -20.26 -12.20
N VAL A 427 -1.78 -19.30 -12.57
CA VAL A 427 -0.97 -18.50 -11.62
C VAL A 427 -1.87 -17.70 -10.67
N LEU A 428 -2.89 -17.02 -11.20
CA LEU A 428 -3.85 -16.27 -10.38
C LEU A 428 -4.64 -17.17 -9.42
N VAL A 429 -5.11 -18.33 -9.87
CA VAL A 429 -5.78 -19.30 -8.97
C VAL A 429 -4.83 -19.78 -7.87
N ALA A 430 -3.58 -20.11 -8.21
CA ALA A 430 -2.60 -20.61 -7.23
C ALA A 430 -2.20 -19.57 -6.16
N THR A 431 -2.19 -18.29 -6.53
CA THR A 431 -1.69 -17.16 -5.70
C THR A 431 -2.78 -16.33 -5.04
N ALA A 432 -3.99 -16.29 -5.60
CA ALA A 432 -5.15 -15.55 -5.07
C ALA A 432 -6.29 -16.46 -4.55
N GLY A 433 -6.24 -17.78 -4.77
CA GLY A 433 -7.22 -18.73 -4.21
C GLY A 433 -8.60 -18.73 -4.90
N ALA A 434 -8.72 -18.13 -6.08
CA ALA A 434 -9.95 -18.13 -6.88
C ALA A 434 -10.21 -19.49 -7.57
N GLU A 435 -11.38 -19.68 -8.20
CA GLU A 435 -11.65 -20.86 -9.02
C GLU A 435 -11.39 -20.60 -10.52
N ALA A 436 -10.85 -21.58 -11.24
CA ALA A 436 -10.51 -21.43 -12.66
C ALA A 436 -11.67 -20.93 -13.56
N PRO A 437 -12.93 -21.40 -13.39
CA PRO A 437 -14.08 -20.89 -14.15
C PRO A 437 -14.41 -19.41 -13.93
N ALA A 438 -13.99 -18.81 -12.80
CA ALA A 438 -14.21 -17.41 -12.47
C ALA A 438 -13.11 -16.49 -13.03
N VAL A 439 -11.96 -17.04 -13.41
CA VAL A 439 -10.76 -16.30 -13.84
C VAL A 439 -10.54 -16.36 -15.35
N LEU A 440 -10.85 -17.50 -15.97
CA LEU A 440 -10.75 -17.72 -17.42
C LEU A 440 -11.85 -16.99 -18.20
N SER A 441 -11.49 -16.24 -19.24
CA SER A 441 -12.46 -15.66 -20.17
C SER A 441 -13.13 -16.75 -21.03
N ARG A 442 -14.27 -16.43 -21.65
CA ARG A 442 -14.93 -17.36 -22.57
C ARG A 442 -14.15 -17.42 -23.89
N VAL A 443 -13.92 -18.63 -24.40
CA VAL A 443 -13.28 -18.80 -25.71
C VAL A 443 -14.26 -18.41 -26.81
N ILE A 444 -13.86 -17.48 -27.68
CA ILE A 444 -14.64 -17.03 -28.83
C ILE A 444 -14.02 -17.59 -30.12
N THR A 445 -14.84 -18.14 -31.01
CA THR A 445 -14.45 -18.65 -32.33
C THR A 445 -14.28 -17.52 -33.35
N ASP A 446 -13.68 -17.82 -34.50
CA ASP A 446 -13.64 -16.90 -35.65
C ASP A 446 -15.04 -16.50 -36.17
N SER A 447 -16.09 -17.28 -35.84
CA SER A 447 -17.50 -16.94 -36.12
C SER A 447 -18.15 -16.01 -35.09
N GLY A 448 -17.45 -15.67 -33.99
CA GLY A 448 -17.98 -14.88 -32.88
C GLY A 448 -18.83 -15.67 -31.89
N GLU A 449 -18.81 -17.00 -31.96
CA GLU A 449 -19.58 -17.91 -31.10
C GLU A 449 -18.74 -18.37 -29.90
N VAL A 450 -19.38 -18.73 -28.79
CA VAL A 450 -18.69 -19.22 -27.58
C VAL A 450 -18.37 -20.70 -27.73
N ASP A 451 -17.08 -21.06 -27.74
CA ASP A 451 -16.62 -22.44 -27.65
C ASP A 451 -16.54 -22.89 -26.17
N ASP A 452 -17.71 -23.24 -25.63
CA ASP A 452 -17.85 -23.83 -24.29
C ASP A 452 -16.96 -25.07 -24.12
N ALA A 453 -16.77 -25.87 -25.17
CA ALA A 453 -15.98 -27.10 -25.08
C ALA A 453 -14.48 -26.81 -24.97
N ALA A 454 -13.97 -25.77 -25.66
CA ALA A 454 -12.62 -25.28 -25.47
C ALA A 454 -12.41 -24.67 -24.09
N TRP A 455 -13.37 -23.84 -23.64
CA TRP A 455 -13.33 -23.25 -22.30
C TRP A 455 -13.30 -24.32 -21.20
N MET A 456 -14.17 -25.34 -21.27
CA MET A 456 -14.17 -26.46 -20.33
C MET A 456 -12.84 -27.22 -20.31
N ARG A 457 -12.18 -27.40 -21.47
CA ARG A 457 -10.85 -28.03 -21.54
C ARG A 457 -9.73 -27.15 -20.95
N ARG A 458 -9.79 -25.82 -21.11
CA ARG A 458 -8.89 -24.89 -20.38
C ARG A 458 -9.11 -24.97 -18.87
N CYS A 459 -10.36 -24.93 -18.40
CA CYS A 459 -10.71 -25.09 -16.99
C CYS A 459 -10.21 -26.44 -16.42
N ALA A 460 -10.34 -27.53 -17.19
CA ALA A 460 -9.85 -28.84 -16.80
C ALA A 460 -8.32 -28.87 -16.67
N ALA A 461 -7.58 -28.30 -17.62
CA ALA A 461 -6.12 -28.23 -17.56
C ALA A 461 -5.63 -27.45 -16.33
N VAL A 462 -6.21 -26.28 -16.06
CA VAL A 462 -5.88 -25.49 -14.85
C VAL A 462 -6.18 -26.29 -13.58
N ARG A 463 -7.36 -26.92 -13.47
CA ARG A 463 -7.74 -27.78 -12.34
C ARG A 463 -6.77 -28.94 -12.12
N ASP A 464 -6.38 -29.64 -13.19
CA ASP A 464 -5.50 -30.80 -13.10
C ASP A 464 -4.06 -30.38 -12.76
N ALA A 465 -3.56 -29.27 -13.29
CA ALA A 465 -2.28 -28.69 -12.91
C ALA A 465 -2.23 -28.31 -11.42
N LEU A 466 -3.29 -27.66 -10.90
CA LEU A 466 -3.42 -27.34 -9.47
C LEU A 466 -3.55 -28.58 -8.59
N HIS A 467 -4.22 -29.63 -9.06
CA HIS A 467 -4.29 -30.90 -8.36
C HIS A 467 -2.91 -31.58 -8.31
N ARG A 468 -2.18 -31.58 -9.42
CA ARG A 468 -0.81 -32.11 -9.53
C ARG A 468 0.15 -31.43 -8.55
N THR A 469 0.07 -30.10 -8.44
CA THR A 469 0.98 -29.26 -7.64
C THR A 469 0.52 -29.03 -6.20
N ARG A 470 -0.61 -29.62 -5.75
CA ARG A 470 -1.21 -29.34 -4.44
C ARG A 470 -0.33 -29.61 -3.21
N HIS A 471 0.70 -30.45 -3.35
CA HIS A 471 1.68 -30.75 -2.30
C HIS A 471 3.08 -30.17 -2.61
N SER A 472 3.26 -29.49 -3.76
CA SER A 472 4.50 -28.81 -4.09
C SER A 472 4.64 -27.54 -3.24
N PRO A 473 5.88 -27.10 -2.94
CA PRO A 473 6.10 -25.76 -2.41
C PRO A 473 5.51 -24.71 -3.36
N ARG A 474 4.91 -23.65 -2.81
CA ARG A 474 4.36 -22.54 -3.59
C ARG A 474 5.28 -21.32 -3.54
N SER A 475 6.58 -21.50 -3.71
CA SER A 475 7.43 -20.33 -3.94
C SER A 475 7.12 -19.72 -5.30
N ALA A 476 7.41 -18.43 -5.47
CA ALA A 476 7.20 -17.72 -6.73
C ALA A 476 7.87 -18.43 -7.93
N LYS A 477 9.04 -19.05 -7.73
CA LYS A 477 9.74 -19.82 -8.78
C LYS A 477 9.06 -21.16 -9.08
N ASP A 478 8.52 -21.83 -8.07
CA ASP A 478 7.78 -23.08 -8.26
C ASP A 478 6.47 -22.82 -9.03
N VAL A 479 5.77 -21.72 -8.72
CA VAL A 479 4.58 -21.28 -9.46
C VAL A 479 4.92 -21.01 -10.93
N LEU A 480 6.05 -20.36 -11.22
CA LEU A 480 6.53 -20.18 -12.61
C LEU A 480 6.90 -21.51 -13.29
N ALA A 481 7.62 -22.39 -12.59
CA ALA A 481 8.07 -23.68 -13.12
C ALA A 481 6.89 -24.63 -13.40
N GLU A 482 5.88 -24.63 -12.54
CA GLU A 482 4.81 -25.62 -12.57
C GLU A 482 3.57 -25.18 -13.36
N LEU A 483 3.24 -23.88 -13.32
CA LEU A 483 1.98 -23.34 -13.84
C LEU A 483 2.18 -22.15 -14.80
N GLY A 484 3.17 -21.29 -14.52
CA GLY A 484 3.26 -19.96 -15.16
C GLY A 484 3.97 -19.94 -16.51
N GLY A 485 5.02 -20.73 -16.69
CA GLY A 485 5.77 -20.84 -17.94
C GLY A 485 6.56 -19.60 -18.36
N GLY A 486 7.02 -19.62 -19.61
CA GLY A 486 8.10 -18.75 -20.11
C GLY A 486 7.78 -17.27 -20.21
N ASP A 487 6.60 -16.93 -20.71
CA ASP A 487 6.16 -15.55 -20.87
C ASP A 487 5.92 -14.88 -19.51
N ILE A 488 5.28 -15.58 -18.57
CA ILE A 488 5.09 -15.07 -17.20
C ILE A 488 6.45 -14.97 -16.46
N ALA A 489 7.39 -15.89 -16.70
CA ALA A 489 8.73 -15.81 -16.10
C ALA A 489 9.56 -14.64 -16.67
N VAL A 490 9.53 -14.40 -17.99
CA VAL A 490 10.17 -13.22 -18.59
C VAL A 490 9.50 -11.93 -18.10
N ALA A 491 8.16 -11.86 -18.08
CA ALA A 491 7.41 -10.73 -17.54
C ALA A 491 7.78 -10.42 -16.09
N THR A 492 7.87 -11.44 -15.22
CA THR A 492 8.30 -11.31 -13.82
C THR A 492 9.71 -10.71 -13.74
N GLY A 493 10.63 -11.20 -14.58
CA GLY A 493 11.97 -10.64 -14.70
C GLY A 493 11.98 -9.16 -15.11
N VAL A 494 11.14 -8.78 -16.09
CA VAL A 494 10.98 -7.38 -16.53
C VAL A 494 10.50 -6.50 -15.38
N LEU A 495 9.49 -6.92 -14.63
CA LEU A 495 8.94 -6.12 -13.52
C LEU A 495 9.95 -5.94 -12.38
N LEU A 496 10.70 -6.99 -12.03
CA LEU A 496 11.78 -6.92 -11.05
C LEU A 496 12.90 -5.95 -11.50
N GLY A 497 13.39 -6.10 -12.74
CA GLY A 497 14.44 -5.24 -13.29
C GLY A 497 13.99 -3.79 -13.44
N ALA A 498 12.75 -3.56 -13.89
CA ALA A 498 12.18 -2.23 -14.03
C ALA A 498 12.06 -1.53 -12.66
N THR A 499 11.57 -2.25 -11.64
CA THR A 499 11.55 -1.79 -10.25
C THR A 499 12.96 -1.42 -9.78
N ALA A 500 13.95 -2.31 -9.96
CA ALA A 500 15.35 -2.05 -9.58
C ALA A 500 15.97 -0.83 -10.29
N ARG A 501 15.55 -0.56 -11.54
CA ARG A 501 15.98 0.59 -12.34
C ARG A 501 15.10 1.83 -12.19
N ARG A 502 14.09 1.82 -11.29
CA ARG A 502 13.13 2.92 -11.07
C ARG A 502 12.35 3.32 -12.34
N LEU A 503 11.96 2.32 -13.13
CA LEU A 503 11.26 2.47 -14.39
C LEU A 503 9.79 2.02 -14.23
N PRO A 504 8.79 2.92 -14.33
CA PRO A 504 7.39 2.53 -14.23
C PRO A 504 6.97 1.61 -15.37
N VAL A 505 6.02 0.71 -15.08
CA VAL A 505 5.48 -0.27 -16.02
C VAL A 505 3.95 -0.20 -16.08
N MET A 506 3.41 0.03 -17.26
CA MET A 506 1.99 -0.11 -17.56
C MET A 506 1.68 -1.56 -17.94
N LEU A 507 0.88 -2.24 -17.13
CA LEU A 507 0.44 -3.61 -17.38
C LEU A 507 -0.73 -3.62 -18.36
N ASP A 508 -0.74 -4.59 -19.28
CA ASP A 508 -1.93 -4.95 -20.07
C ASP A 508 -2.14 -6.47 -20.07
N GLY A 509 -3.41 -6.87 -20.05
CA GLY A 509 -3.85 -8.25 -20.15
C GLY A 509 -3.45 -9.19 -18.99
N PRO A 510 -3.87 -10.47 -19.08
CA PRO A 510 -3.73 -11.45 -18.00
C PRO A 510 -2.29 -11.77 -17.61
N VAL A 511 -1.38 -11.85 -18.59
CA VAL A 511 0.05 -12.16 -18.36
C VAL A 511 0.72 -11.07 -17.53
N GLY A 512 0.40 -9.79 -17.79
CA GLY A 512 0.94 -8.66 -17.03
C GLY A 512 0.57 -8.72 -15.55
N VAL A 513 -0.71 -8.95 -15.23
CA VAL A 513 -1.14 -9.07 -13.82
C VAL A 513 -0.67 -10.37 -13.16
N ALA A 514 -0.60 -11.49 -13.88
CA ALA A 514 -0.09 -12.75 -13.34
C ALA A 514 1.41 -12.67 -13.01
N ALA A 515 2.19 -12.02 -13.87
CA ALA A 515 3.59 -11.71 -13.60
C ALA A 515 3.75 -10.75 -12.42
N ALA A 516 2.90 -9.72 -12.31
CA ALA A 516 2.93 -8.80 -11.17
C ALA A 516 2.58 -9.49 -9.84
N MET A 517 1.69 -10.49 -9.84
CA MET A 517 1.41 -11.36 -8.68
C MET A 517 2.65 -12.14 -8.24
N VAL A 518 3.35 -12.81 -9.17
CA VAL A 518 4.60 -13.52 -8.88
C VAL A 518 5.69 -12.54 -8.43
N THR A 519 5.76 -11.36 -9.04
CA THR A 519 6.72 -10.30 -8.71
C THR A 519 6.51 -9.79 -7.29
N ARG A 520 5.25 -9.57 -6.86
CA ARG A 520 4.89 -9.16 -5.48
C ARG A 520 5.42 -10.15 -4.44
N ASP A 521 5.36 -11.44 -4.74
CA ASP A 521 5.80 -12.51 -3.83
C ASP A 521 7.35 -12.65 -3.78
N LEU A 522 8.06 -12.09 -4.78
CA LEU A 522 9.53 -11.96 -4.79
C LEU A 522 10.01 -10.65 -4.13
N ALA A 523 9.40 -9.53 -4.53
CA ALA A 523 9.70 -8.17 -4.08
C ALA A 523 8.41 -7.35 -3.98
N GLY A 524 7.88 -7.20 -2.77
CA GLY A 524 6.57 -6.57 -2.53
C GLY A 524 6.48 -5.12 -3.03
N GLN A 525 7.60 -4.40 -3.12
CA GLN A 525 7.70 -3.01 -3.57
C GLN A 525 7.35 -2.84 -5.05
N ALA A 526 7.56 -3.88 -5.88
CA ALA A 526 7.40 -3.79 -7.34
C ALA A 526 5.97 -3.42 -7.79
N ARG A 527 4.95 -3.75 -7.00
CA ARG A 527 3.55 -3.36 -7.29
C ARG A 527 3.36 -1.84 -7.38
N HIS A 528 4.17 -1.06 -6.64
CA HIS A 528 4.10 0.40 -6.64
C HIS A 528 4.73 1.04 -7.88
N TRP A 529 5.48 0.29 -8.68
CA TRP A 529 5.98 0.70 -10.00
C TRP A 529 5.06 0.28 -11.14
N CYS A 530 3.96 -0.39 -10.83
CA CYS A 530 2.98 -0.84 -11.82
C CYS A 530 1.76 0.08 -11.86
N LEU A 531 1.23 0.32 -13.06
CA LEU A 531 -0.09 0.91 -13.27
C LEU A 531 -0.90 0.06 -14.25
N LEU A 532 -2.22 0.11 -14.14
CA LEU A 532 -3.15 -0.58 -15.05
C LEU A 532 -3.98 0.46 -15.81
N ALA A 533 -3.90 0.44 -17.14
CA ALA A 533 -4.62 1.39 -17.99
C ALA A 533 -6.14 1.12 -17.97
N ASP A 534 -6.53 -0.10 -18.32
CA ASP A 534 -7.91 -0.59 -18.39
C ASP A 534 -7.88 -2.10 -18.07
N HIS A 535 -8.98 -2.66 -17.57
CA HIS A 535 -9.06 -4.10 -17.27
C HIS A 535 -9.75 -4.92 -18.37
N GLY A 536 -10.22 -4.29 -19.45
CA GLY A 536 -10.80 -4.92 -20.65
C GLY A 536 -12.06 -5.75 -20.42
N GLY A 537 -12.72 -5.61 -19.28
CA GLY A 537 -13.74 -6.57 -18.82
C GLY A 537 -13.20 -7.96 -18.42
N HIS A 538 -11.91 -8.24 -18.61
CA HIS A 538 -11.32 -9.57 -18.47
C HIS A 538 -11.29 -10.02 -16.98
N PRO A 539 -11.83 -11.22 -16.61
CA PRO A 539 -11.93 -11.63 -15.21
C PRO A 539 -10.56 -11.76 -14.51
N ALA A 540 -9.59 -12.42 -15.15
CA ALA A 540 -8.21 -12.50 -14.66
C ALA A 540 -7.58 -11.12 -14.35
N VAL A 541 -7.77 -10.13 -15.23
CA VAL A 541 -7.19 -8.80 -15.05
C VAL A 541 -7.85 -8.08 -13.88
N ARG A 542 -9.18 -8.20 -13.72
CA ARG A 542 -9.91 -7.63 -12.58
C ARG A 542 -9.46 -8.22 -11.25
N LEU A 543 -9.38 -9.55 -11.14
CA LEU A 543 -8.93 -10.23 -9.92
C LEU A 543 -7.48 -9.88 -9.59
N GLY A 544 -6.58 -9.93 -10.58
CA GLY A 544 -5.18 -9.55 -10.38
C GLY A 544 -5.03 -8.10 -9.94
N ALA A 545 -5.78 -7.19 -10.56
CA ALA A 545 -5.80 -5.77 -10.20
C ALA A 545 -6.25 -5.54 -8.75
N GLU A 546 -7.34 -6.19 -8.33
CA GLU A 546 -7.87 -6.14 -6.97
C GLU A 546 -6.83 -6.62 -5.94
N VAL A 547 -6.22 -7.79 -6.18
CA VAL A 547 -5.26 -8.42 -5.26
C VAL A 547 -3.88 -7.71 -5.25
N LEU A 548 -3.55 -6.95 -6.29
CA LEU A 548 -2.37 -6.08 -6.35
C LEU A 548 -2.60 -4.67 -5.80
N GLY A 549 -3.86 -4.27 -5.58
CA GLY A 549 -4.23 -2.88 -5.23
C GLY A 549 -4.13 -1.90 -6.40
N LEU A 550 -4.17 -2.39 -7.65
CA LEU A 550 -4.06 -1.57 -8.86
C LEU A 550 -5.45 -1.15 -9.36
N THR A 551 -5.94 0.02 -8.95
CA THR A 551 -7.19 0.56 -9.51
C THR A 551 -6.98 1.02 -10.96
N PRO A 552 -7.70 0.48 -11.96
CA PRO A 552 -7.58 0.89 -13.36
C PRO A 552 -7.72 2.40 -13.55
N LEU A 553 -6.99 2.98 -14.50
CA LEU A 553 -7.12 4.40 -14.84
C LEU A 553 -8.41 4.69 -15.61
N LEU A 554 -8.87 3.73 -16.43
CA LEU A 554 -10.05 3.78 -17.29
C LEU A 554 -10.95 2.53 -17.10
N ASP A 555 -12.24 2.67 -17.40
CA ASP A 555 -13.22 1.57 -17.57
C ASP A 555 -13.92 1.72 -18.94
N LEU A 556 -13.13 1.70 -20.00
CA LEU A 556 -13.58 1.64 -21.40
C LEU A 556 -13.91 0.20 -21.83
N ARG A 557 -13.39 -0.81 -21.10
CA ARG A 557 -13.57 -2.25 -21.37
C ARG A 557 -13.08 -2.63 -22.76
N LEU A 558 -11.91 -2.12 -23.13
CA LEU A 558 -11.26 -2.45 -24.38
C LEU A 558 -10.71 -3.88 -24.32
N ASP A 559 -11.13 -4.72 -25.26
CA ASP A 559 -10.61 -6.08 -25.44
C ASP A 559 -9.73 -6.15 -26.70
N LEU A 560 -8.75 -5.25 -26.79
CA LEU A 560 -7.80 -5.19 -27.91
C LEU A 560 -6.60 -6.14 -27.69
N GLY A 561 -6.28 -6.42 -26.42
CA GLY A 561 -5.22 -7.34 -26.00
C GLY A 561 -3.79 -6.89 -26.35
N GLU A 562 -2.79 -7.73 -26.06
CA GLU A 562 -1.40 -7.59 -26.53
C GLU A 562 -0.64 -6.29 -26.17
N GLY A 563 -1.13 -5.45 -25.26
CA GLY A 563 -0.57 -4.11 -25.00
C GLY A 563 -1.31 -2.97 -25.70
N ALA A 564 -2.33 -3.28 -26.51
CA ALA A 564 -3.10 -2.30 -27.28
C ALA A 564 -4.04 -1.47 -26.40
N ASN A 565 -4.51 -1.97 -25.25
CA ASN A 565 -5.35 -1.18 -24.33
C ASN A 565 -4.51 -0.08 -23.67
N ALA A 566 -3.30 -0.44 -23.23
CA ALA A 566 -2.31 0.48 -22.70
C ALA A 566 -1.92 1.58 -23.73
N LEU A 567 -1.68 1.19 -24.99
CA LEU A 567 -1.39 2.14 -26.06
C LEU A 567 -2.58 3.04 -26.43
N ALA A 568 -3.82 2.53 -26.38
CA ALA A 568 -5.01 3.34 -26.61
C ALA A 568 -5.21 4.42 -25.52
N ALA A 569 -4.84 4.11 -24.26
CA ALA A 569 -4.89 5.05 -23.14
C ALA A 569 -3.74 6.09 -23.16
N LEU A 570 -2.56 5.72 -23.67
CA LEU A 570 -1.32 6.51 -23.55
C LEU A 570 -1.42 7.97 -24.05
N PRO A 571 -2.08 8.29 -25.20
CA PRO A 571 -2.24 9.68 -25.63
C PRO A 571 -3.02 10.56 -24.65
N LEU A 572 -4.09 10.03 -24.04
CA LEU A 572 -4.88 10.74 -23.03
C LEU A 572 -4.03 11.00 -21.79
N LEU A 573 -3.32 9.98 -21.30
CA LEU A 573 -2.49 10.09 -20.09
C LEU A 573 -1.33 11.07 -20.29
N ARG A 574 -0.71 11.11 -21.48
CA ARG A 574 0.29 12.13 -21.82
C ARG A 574 -0.28 13.55 -21.84
N SER A 575 -1.47 13.74 -22.40
CA SER A 575 -2.14 15.05 -22.38
C SER A 575 -2.43 15.53 -20.95
N VAL A 576 -2.86 14.63 -20.07
CA VAL A 576 -3.06 14.93 -18.64
C VAL A 576 -1.74 15.35 -17.96
N LEU A 577 -0.65 14.61 -18.19
CA LEU A 577 0.67 14.97 -17.64
C LEU A 577 1.20 16.29 -18.23
N ALA A 578 0.96 16.55 -19.51
CA ALA A 578 1.37 17.80 -20.16
C ALA A 578 0.60 19.01 -19.61
N LEU A 579 -0.71 18.89 -19.41
CA LEU A 579 -1.52 19.93 -18.77
C LEU A 579 -1.08 20.17 -17.31
N ALA A 580 -0.89 19.10 -16.54
CA ALA A 580 -0.42 19.19 -15.16
C ALA A 580 0.97 19.85 -15.03
N ALA A 581 1.85 19.67 -16.02
CA ALA A 581 3.18 20.27 -16.04
C ALA A 581 3.21 21.71 -16.58
N ALA A 582 2.29 22.09 -17.47
CA ALA A 582 2.34 23.35 -18.21
C ALA A 582 1.39 24.46 -17.69
N LEU A 583 0.31 24.11 -16.99
CA LEU A 583 -0.63 25.11 -16.49
C LEU A 583 -0.05 25.87 -15.28
N PRO A 584 -0.26 27.20 -15.19
CA PRO A 584 0.09 27.99 -14.02
C PRO A 584 -0.92 27.76 -12.88
N ALA A 585 -0.62 28.31 -11.71
CA ALA A 585 -1.61 28.41 -10.65
C ALA A 585 -2.71 29.43 -11.02
N HIS A 586 -3.95 29.18 -10.61
CA HIS A 586 -5.06 30.10 -10.80
C HIS A 586 -4.77 31.42 -10.07
N PRO A 587 -4.92 32.61 -10.70
CA PRO A 587 -4.48 33.89 -10.10
C PRO A 587 -5.12 34.26 -8.76
N SER A 588 -6.29 33.70 -8.41
CA SER A 588 -6.92 33.90 -7.10
C SER A 588 -6.52 32.89 -6.03
N LEU A 589 -5.69 31.90 -6.37
CA LEU A 589 -5.22 30.81 -5.51
C LEU A 589 -3.69 30.76 -5.40
N GLY A 590 -2.97 31.24 -6.41
CA GLY A 590 -1.53 31.47 -6.39
C GLY A 590 -1.19 32.88 -5.89
N GLY A 591 -0.67 33.00 -4.67
CA GLY A 591 -0.07 34.24 -4.18
C GLY A 591 1.36 34.43 -4.70
N ASP A 592 1.71 35.66 -5.05
CA ASP A 592 3.06 36.11 -5.45
C ASP A 592 3.64 35.51 -6.75
N ASP A 593 2.84 35.44 -7.82
CA ASP A 593 3.35 35.87 -9.15
C ASP A 593 3.06 37.37 -9.29
N ARG A 594 4.01 38.18 -8.83
CA ARG A 594 4.02 39.60 -9.20
C ARG A 594 4.49 39.68 -10.65
N ASP A 595 3.59 40.10 -11.53
CA ASP A 595 4.02 40.73 -12.78
C ASP A 595 5.11 41.76 -12.44
N PRO A 596 6.24 41.80 -13.16
CA PRO A 596 7.23 42.84 -12.98
C PRO A 596 6.59 44.16 -13.43
N GLU A 597 6.07 44.93 -12.48
CA GLU A 597 5.59 46.28 -12.76
C GLU A 597 6.70 47.05 -13.48
N PRO A 598 6.40 47.72 -14.61
CA PRO A 598 7.42 48.41 -15.38
C PRO A 598 8.02 49.52 -14.52
N GLU A 599 9.35 49.52 -14.39
CA GLU A 599 10.12 50.44 -13.54
C GLU A 599 9.61 51.88 -13.66
N THR A 600 8.86 52.34 -12.65
CA THR A 600 8.55 53.75 -12.48
C THR A 600 9.67 54.42 -11.68
N ALA A 601 10.14 55.54 -12.20
CA ALA A 601 11.30 56.27 -11.67
C ALA A 601 11.04 56.78 -10.24
N PRO A 602 12.10 56.98 -9.42
CA PRO A 602 11.94 57.29 -8.01
C PRO A 602 11.56 58.75 -7.77
N ASP A 603 10.42 59.00 -7.14
CA ASP A 603 10.04 60.31 -6.62
C ASP A 603 9.66 60.26 -5.13
N THR A 604 10.57 60.83 -4.31
CA THR A 604 10.34 61.56 -3.05
C THR A 604 9.40 61.03 -1.95
N GLU A 605 10.02 60.59 -0.86
CA GLU A 605 9.72 60.89 0.57
C GLU A 605 8.24 60.98 1.05
N GLU A 606 7.82 59.99 1.85
CA GLU A 606 6.85 60.19 2.95
C GLU A 606 7.48 59.77 4.31
N PRO A 607 7.07 60.38 5.44
CA PRO A 607 7.87 60.39 6.67
C PRO A 607 7.63 59.24 7.66
N ASP A 608 8.69 58.87 8.38
CA ASP A 608 8.75 57.85 9.46
C ASP A 608 7.78 58.17 10.62
N PHE A 609 6.70 57.38 10.77
CA PHE A 609 5.78 57.47 11.91
C PHE A 609 6.29 56.61 13.08
N ARG A 610 6.85 57.27 14.10
CA ARG A 610 7.24 56.64 15.37
C ARG A 610 6.17 56.82 16.44
N GLU A 611 5.85 55.73 17.14
CA GLU A 611 5.04 55.80 18.37
C GLU A 611 5.78 56.59 19.47
N PRO A 612 5.09 57.48 20.21
CA PRO A 612 5.67 58.23 21.32
C PRO A 612 5.50 57.50 22.66
N GLU A 613 6.59 57.25 23.38
CA GLU A 613 6.54 56.79 24.77
C GLU A 613 5.99 57.88 25.72
N PRO A 614 5.22 57.51 26.76
CA PRO A 614 4.60 58.47 27.68
C PRO A 614 5.60 58.99 28.73
N ALA A 615 5.77 60.31 28.79
CA ALA A 615 6.52 60.97 29.85
C ALA A 615 5.78 60.90 31.20
N GLY A 616 6.45 60.35 32.23
CA GLY A 616 5.93 60.33 33.60
C GLY A 616 6.16 61.64 34.39
N PRO A 617 5.52 61.81 35.56
CA PRO A 617 5.81 62.90 36.49
C PRO A 617 6.75 62.46 37.63
N GLY A 618 7.82 63.23 37.87
CA GLY A 618 8.49 63.26 39.19
C GLY A 618 7.80 64.25 40.15
N PRO A 619 8.39 64.61 41.32
CA PRO A 619 9.70 64.25 41.90
C PRO A 619 9.52 63.42 43.22
N THR A 620 10.49 63.04 44.07
CA THR A 620 11.60 63.80 44.72
C THR A 620 12.63 62.87 45.40
N SER A 621 13.89 63.34 45.48
CA SER A 621 14.95 63.01 46.49
C SER A 621 15.45 61.54 46.60
N THR A 622 16.74 61.22 46.68
CA THR A 622 17.94 62.05 46.95
C THR A 622 19.20 61.40 46.33
N GLU A 623 20.12 62.23 45.84
CA GLU A 623 21.54 61.91 45.52
C GLU A 623 22.39 61.65 46.79
N PRO A 624 23.70 61.30 46.70
CA PRO A 624 24.46 60.58 45.65
C PRO A 624 25.43 59.50 46.25
N ASP A 625 26.21 58.77 45.44
CA ASP A 625 27.66 59.01 45.25
C ASP A 625 28.29 58.01 44.24
N SER A 626 29.37 58.48 43.64
CA SER A 626 30.19 57.97 42.55
C SER A 626 31.24 56.92 42.96
N ARG A 627 31.62 56.03 42.01
CA ARG A 627 33.01 55.82 41.51
C ARG A 627 33.21 54.45 40.84
N GLU A 628 33.43 54.49 39.53
CA GLU A 628 34.53 53.76 38.87
C GLU A 628 35.84 54.57 39.07
N PRO A 629 37.07 53.98 39.04
CA PRO A 629 37.57 53.20 37.89
C PRO A 629 38.51 51.99 38.20
N GLU A 630 38.92 51.28 37.14
CA GLU A 630 40.06 50.33 37.15
C GLU A 630 41.40 51.03 37.53
N PRO A 631 42.48 50.29 37.91
CA PRO A 631 43.34 49.67 36.89
C PRO A 631 44.09 48.35 37.24
N GLY A 632 44.40 47.60 36.18
CA GLY A 632 45.51 46.65 35.94
C GLY A 632 46.46 46.11 37.04
N GLY A 633 46.76 44.80 36.92
CA GLY A 633 48.16 44.33 36.82
C GLY A 633 48.67 43.21 37.75
N THR A 634 49.07 42.09 37.13
CA THR A 634 50.18 41.15 37.48
C THR A 634 50.06 40.12 38.63
N GLU A 635 49.95 38.84 38.22
CA GLU A 635 50.73 37.64 38.66
C GLU A 635 50.63 37.06 40.10
N PRO A 636 51.06 35.78 40.35
CA PRO A 636 51.20 34.61 39.46
C PRO A 636 50.64 33.27 40.03
N ASP A 637 50.74 32.22 39.20
CA ASP A 637 50.95 30.76 39.47
C ASP A 637 50.69 30.15 40.88
N VAL A 638 49.93 29.04 40.93
CA VAL A 638 50.35 27.71 41.45
C VAL A 638 49.20 26.68 41.41
N ARG A 639 49.58 25.41 41.19
CA ARG A 639 48.74 24.20 41.09
C ARG A 639 47.99 23.83 42.38
N GLU A 640 46.83 23.19 42.23
CA GLU A 640 46.19 22.35 43.26
C GLU A 640 45.97 20.89 42.75
N PRO A 641 45.76 19.89 43.64
CA PRO A 641 46.41 18.57 43.46
C PRO A 641 45.46 17.33 43.40
N GLU A 642 46.04 16.17 43.08
CA GLU A 642 45.48 14.84 43.38
C GLU A 642 45.54 14.50 44.89
N PRO A 643 44.70 13.57 45.35
CA PRO A 643 45.22 12.27 45.83
C PRO A 643 44.35 11.07 45.35
N ALA A 644 44.88 10.00 44.76
CA ALA A 644 45.73 8.91 45.29
C ALA A 644 44.93 7.64 45.74
N GLY A 645 45.36 6.45 45.26
CA GLY A 645 44.80 5.11 45.60
C GLY A 645 45.28 4.55 46.95
N PRO A 646 45.15 3.22 47.26
CA PRO A 646 45.78 2.12 46.47
C PRO A 646 44.99 0.77 46.40
N GLY A 647 45.58 -0.27 45.76
CA GLY A 647 45.10 -1.69 45.78
C GLY A 647 45.58 -2.49 47.01
N PRO A 648 45.74 -3.85 46.99
CA PRO A 648 45.68 -4.81 45.85
C PRO A 648 45.07 -6.23 46.16
N THR A 649 45.23 -7.19 45.23
CA THR A 649 45.27 -8.69 45.39
C THR A 649 44.14 -9.47 46.09
N SER A 650 43.55 -10.46 45.40
CA SER A 650 43.90 -11.90 45.59
C SER A 650 43.17 -12.85 44.62
N THR A 651 43.84 -13.95 44.24
CA THR A 651 43.33 -15.06 43.41
C THR A 651 43.65 -16.40 44.08
N GLY A 652 42.77 -17.40 43.93
CA GLY A 652 43.04 -18.84 44.12
C GLY A 652 41.97 -19.65 43.36
N THR A 653 42.28 -20.57 42.45
CA THR A 653 42.75 -21.98 42.66
C THR A 653 41.75 -22.79 43.50
N GLU A 654 41.15 -23.91 43.07
CA GLU A 654 41.34 -24.86 41.95
C GLU A 654 39.96 -25.17 41.26
N THR A 655 39.67 -26.14 40.36
CA THR A 655 40.38 -27.34 39.82
C THR A 655 39.83 -27.74 38.43
N GLU A 656 40.56 -28.59 37.69
CA GLU A 656 40.16 -29.39 36.50
C GLU A 656 39.58 -30.77 36.92
N PRO A 657 39.21 -31.72 36.01
CA PRO A 657 38.76 -31.66 34.60
C PRO A 657 37.51 -32.55 34.33
N VAL A 658 37.14 -32.80 33.05
CA VAL A 658 36.95 -34.15 32.42
C VAL A 658 36.22 -34.03 31.06
N ASP A 659 36.91 -34.46 29.99
CA ASP A 659 36.33 -34.86 28.69
C ASP A 659 35.78 -36.30 28.79
N PRO A 660 34.71 -36.66 28.06
CA PRO A 660 34.97 -37.67 27.04
C PRO A 660 34.22 -37.47 25.71
N SER A 661 34.99 -37.52 24.64
CA SER A 661 34.57 -37.94 23.30
C SER A 661 33.61 -39.14 23.27
N GLY A 662 32.59 -39.09 22.40
CA GLY A 662 31.57 -40.16 22.27
C GLY A 662 30.92 -40.23 20.89
N ARG A 663 31.36 -41.19 20.05
CA ARG A 663 30.79 -41.47 18.71
C ARG A 663 29.38 -42.05 18.77
N ARG A 664 28.53 -41.66 17.80
CA ARG A 664 27.62 -42.49 16.96
C ARG A 664 27.00 -41.55 15.91
N ALA A 665 26.91 -41.82 14.60
CA ALA A 665 26.64 -43.06 13.86
C ALA A 665 25.22 -43.60 14.09
N GLY A 666 24.31 -43.19 13.20
CA GLY A 666 22.89 -43.53 13.14
C GLY A 666 22.29 -42.81 11.94
#